data_AF-A0A0R3QA49-F1
#
_entry.id   AF-A0A0R3QA49-F1
#
_cell.length_a   1.000
_cell.length_b   1.000
_cell.length_c   1.000
_cell.angle_alpha   90.00
_cell.angle_beta   90.00
_cell.angle_gamma   90.00
#
_symmetry.space_group_name_H-M   'P 1'
#
loop_
_entity.id
_entity.type
_entity.pdbx_description
1 polymer ?
#
loop_
_entity_poly.entity_id
_entity_poly.type
_entity_poly.pdbx_seq_one_letter_code
_entity_poly.pdbx_strand_id
1 'polypeptide(L)'
;MFRNPLPATGRKVGLVAVAASTMLGAIGFAVRSDATEISDVPLITSPNAHAKPNLMFVLDDSGSMAREYMPDEMNDTGTFGFRSAQCNGVAYDPTITYKPPLDAAGAEMVNSSFTAARQDGFSSSSSTTNLNGVAASRTLTANPAVTPGTGTKTFVFSGTQYKGDLSIDVGSRVQLTSSQATMVGTITVLTTTGNGPYTYTMTVDVASSTGTAAATDWTLSRITGSIYYKYKGTRTKMAWRYTSADVVQDAFYNECNYKTGSSAGTALFDTFTVLNSSSEAQNYANWYSYYRTRTLLMRTAVGRAFAALDDGYRLGFSTINSSTTVTTSDGFQPVGDFTGDQKTTLYTKLYAAAAAGGTPLRGALSKIGRYYGRRLSGQTEANDPVQYACQRNFVLLSTDGYWNKGGSPGATEGNSYTALDLDGNNVGNQDSTEARPLFDGTTTTTTYSRTAYQVGTRGANSCNNNNSPYKVRATDQTSTDNSTWTPEAAAPSNNNGTCRAGTYVLPGTSPQVTAASSAGSGIVYSTVTSTTNTTGGSSNSLADVAAYYYKTDLRSTNCTSTSSGTSQNVCSDIVPTSGRDTARHQHMTTFTIGLGVSGTLTYDRNYLTQTSGSYVDLTNGTTNWPVPETANISGNSGDARNIDDLWHAAVNGRGQYYSALNATQLAEAISGVVSAIQEVTGSSAAATTSTLELV
;
A
#
# COMPACT_ATOMS: atom_id res chain seq x y z
N MET A 1 20.63 37.75 63.99
CA MET A 1 21.06 38.86 64.86
C MET A 1 22.35 38.45 65.56
N PHE A 2 23.15 39.41 66.05
CA PHE A 2 24.58 39.24 66.35
C PHE A 2 24.98 38.31 67.52
N ARG A 3 26.27 37.89 67.47
CA ARG A 3 27.22 37.50 68.55
C ARG A 3 27.25 36.07 69.11
N ASN A 4 28.37 35.40 68.78
CA ASN A 4 29.14 34.54 69.70
C ASN A 4 29.82 35.40 70.80
N PRO A 5 30.17 34.84 71.97
CA PRO A 5 31.56 34.40 72.18
C PRO A 5 31.77 33.10 73.00
N LEU A 6 32.99 32.56 72.85
CA LEU A 6 33.64 31.41 73.53
C LEU A 6 34.32 31.86 74.87
N PRO A 7 35.21 31.09 75.57
CA PRO A 7 35.66 29.67 75.46
C PRO A 7 35.80 28.89 76.81
N ALA A 8 36.27 27.63 76.70
CA ALA A 8 37.20 26.86 77.59
C ALA A 8 36.65 25.46 78.00
N THR A 9 37.34 24.31 77.91
CA THR A 9 38.67 23.88 77.41
C THR A 9 38.54 22.52 76.67
N GLY A 10 39.52 21.92 75.96
CA GLY A 10 40.82 22.45 75.50
C GLY A 10 42.00 21.45 75.48
N ARG A 11 42.01 20.41 74.62
CA ARG A 11 43.24 19.61 74.33
C ARG A 11 43.40 19.26 72.84
N LYS A 12 44.52 19.69 72.25
CA LYS A 12 45.06 19.22 70.96
C LYS A 12 46.39 18.51 71.23
N VAL A 13 46.70 17.46 70.47
CA VAL A 13 47.88 17.34 69.59
C VAL A 13 47.52 16.26 68.55
N GLY A 14 47.85 16.47 67.28
CA GLY A 14 47.80 15.43 66.25
C GLY A 14 49.14 15.32 65.54
N LEU A 15 49.34 14.25 64.76
CA LEU A 15 50.41 14.16 63.79
C LEU A 15 49.93 13.42 62.53
N VAL A 16 50.46 13.80 61.38
CA VAL A 16 50.14 13.28 60.03
C VAL A 16 51.43 12.71 59.43
N ALA A 17 51.40 11.55 58.78
CA ALA A 17 52.34 11.19 57.70
C ALA A 17 52.03 9.87 56.95
N VAL A 18 51.82 10.00 55.63
CA VAL A 18 52.44 9.21 54.54
C VAL A 18 52.05 7.72 54.32
N ALA A 19 52.00 7.33 53.04
CA ALA A 19 51.50 6.06 52.50
C ALA A 19 52.60 5.07 52.07
N ALA A 20 52.26 3.78 51.92
CA ALA A 20 53.07 2.80 51.17
C ALA A 20 52.26 1.61 50.59
N SER A 21 52.51 1.38 49.30
CA SER A 21 52.26 0.31 48.33
C SER A 21 51.91 -1.16 48.73
N THR A 22 51.01 -1.75 47.92
CA THR A 22 51.02 -3.11 47.28
C THR A 22 51.14 -4.42 48.09
N MET A 23 50.12 -5.30 48.02
CA MET A 23 50.16 -6.58 47.26
C MET A 23 48.86 -7.43 47.29
N LEU A 24 48.58 -8.06 46.13
CA LEU A 24 47.87 -9.33 45.81
C LEU A 24 46.75 -9.92 46.71
N GLY A 25 45.63 -10.29 46.06
CA GLY A 25 44.66 -11.29 46.55
C GLY A 25 43.39 -11.37 45.68
N ALA A 26 43.32 -12.31 44.73
CA ALA A 26 42.25 -12.38 43.73
C ALA A 26 41.13 -13.38 44.08
N ILE A 27 39.87 -13.02 43.78
CA ILE A 27 38.76 -13.95 43.56
C ILE A 27 38.06 -13.50 42.27
N GLY A 28 38.06 -14.35 41.25
CA GLY A 28 37.59 -14.00 39.91
C GLY A 28 36.11 -14.33 39.68
N PHE A 29 35.36 -13.33 39.19
CA PHE A 29 34.16 -13.57 38.40
C PHE A 29 34.52 -13.44 36.91
N ALA A 30 34.27 -14.48 36.13
CA ALA A 30 34.53 -14.48 34.70
C ALA A 30 33.42 -13.69 33.96
N VAL A 31 33.59 -12.37 33.86
CA VAL A 31 32.88 -11.58 32.86
C VAL A 31 33.57 -11.81 31.53
N ARG A 32 32.86 -12.41 30.56
CA ARG A 32 33.25 -12.31 29.15
C ARG A 32 33.05 -10.85 28.74
N SER A 33 34.14 -10.09 28.66
CA SER A 33 34.13 -8.86 27.86
C SER A 33 34.09 -9.30 26.40
N ASP A 34 32.95 -9.06 25.74
CA ASP A 34 32.96 -9.05 24.27
C ASP A 34 33.88 -7.92 23.80
N ALA A 35 34.60 -8.14 22.70
CA ALA A 35 35.53 -7.14 22.21
C ALA A 35 34.75 -5.95 21.67
N THR A 36 34.82 -4.79 22.35
CA THR A 36 34.35 -3.53 21.79
C THR A 36 35.27 -3.18 20.61
N GLU A 37 34.87 -3.53 19.39
CA GLU A 37 35.53 -3.07 18.17
C GLU A 37 35.43 -1.54 18.12
N ILE A 38 36.54 -0.87 18.44
CA ILE A 38 36.73 0.53 18.08
C ILE A 38 36.84 0.55 16.55
N SER A 39 35.95 1.30 15.91
CA SER A 39 36.02 1.50 14.47
C SER A 39 37.34 2.19 14.11
N ASP A 40 38.13 1.59 13.24
CA ASP A 40 39.38 2.17 12.70
C ASP A 40 39.14 3.37 11.74
N VAL A 41 37.89 3.82 11.61
CA VAL A 41 37.53 5.05 10.88
C VAL A 41 37.65 6.25 11.84
N PRO A 42 38.48 7.27 11.56
CA PRO A 42 38.62 8.43 12.44
C PRO A 42 37.28 9.12 12.73
N LEU A 43 36.88 9.13 14.00
CA LEU A 43 35.59 9.64 14.47
C LEU A 43 35.41 11.17 14.34
N ILE A 44 36.45 11.87 13.87
CA ILE A 44 36.52 13.33 13.74
C ILE A 44 37.19 13.67 12.40
N THR A 45 36.72 14.74 11.74
CA THR A 45 37.13 15.31 10.43
C THR A 45 36.42 14.86 9.14
N SER A 46 35.11 14.61 9.17
CA SER A 46 34.26 14.97 8.02
C SER A 46 32.81 15.25 8.45
N PRO A 47 32.27 16.46 8.21
CA PRO A 47 30.83 16.75 8.38
C PRO A 47 29.91 15.92 7.47
N ASN A 48 30.46 15.16 6.52
CA ASN A 48 29.75 14.46 5.46
C ASN A 48 29.85 12.92 5.55
N ALA A 49 30.37 12.35 6.64
CA ALA A 49 30.69 10.91 6.76
C ALA A 49 29.63 10.08 7.53
N HIS A 50 28.35 10.39 7.37
CA HIS A 50 27.27 9.48 7.78
C HIS A 50 26.79 8.64 6.59
N ALA A 51 26.59 7.33 6.80
CA ALA A 51 26.09 6.44 5.76
C ALA A 51 24.66 6.86 5.35
N LYS A 52 24.52 7.44 4.15
CA LYS A 52 23.24 7.95 3.63
C LYS A 52 22.18 6.83 3.64
N PRO A 53 20.95 7.07 4.15
CA PRO A 53 19.90 6.07 4.16
C PRO A 53 19.51 5.64 2.74
N ASN A 54 19.30 4.33 2.55
CA ASN A 54 18.80 3.76 1.31
C ASN A 54 17.27 3.74 1.33
N LEU A 55 16.60 4.34 0.34
CA LEU A 55 15.15 4.32 0.16
C LEU A 55 14.80 3.73 -1.21
N MET A 56 14.12 2.58 -1.24
CA MET A 56 13.51 2.03 -2.44
C MET A 56 12.04 2.46 -2.52
N PHE A 57 11.66 3.19 -3.57
CA PHE A 57 10.25 3.43 -3.86
C PHE A 57 9.69 2.36 -4.79
N VAL A 58 8.57 1.74 -4.40
CA VAL A 58 7.91 0.71 -5.20
C VAL A 58 6.53 1.20 -5.65
N LEU A 59 6.38 1.35 -6.96
CA LEU A 59 5.19 1.87 -7.62
C LEU A 59 4.30 0.75 -8.17
N ASP A 60 3.01 0.84 -7.88
CA ASP A 60 1.98 0.03 -8.51
C ASP A 60 1.78 0.41 -9.99
N ASP A 61 2.11 -0.53 -10.88
CA ASP A 61 1.91 -0.47 -12.32
C ASP A 61 0.86 -1.49 -12.82
N SER A 62 -0.06 -1.91 -11.93
CA SER A 62 -1.18 -2.78 -12.27
C SER A 62 -2.28 -2.08 -13.09
N GLY A 63 -3.15 -2.87 -13.73
CA GLY A 63 -4.26 -2.35 -14.54
C GLY A 63 -5.34 -1.58 -13.76
N SER A 64 -5.50 -1.78 -12.45
CA SER A 64 -6.43 -0.99 -11.62
C SER A 64 -5.95 0.46 -11.45
N MET A 65 -4.64 0.70 -11.56
CA MET A 65 -4.08 2.04 -11.52
C MET A 65 -4.50 2.91 -12.72
N ALA A 66 -5.07 2.33 -13.78
CA ALA A 66 -5.62 3.06 -14.93
C ALA A 66 -7.05 3.61 -14.72
N ARG A 67 -7.74 3.29 -13.61
CA ARG A 67 -9.14 3.72 -13.39
C ARG A 67 -9.28 5.23 -13.13
N GLU A 68 -10.36 5.81 -13.64
CA GLU A 68 -10.83 7.19 -13.37
C GLU A 68 -11.73 7.28 -12.12
N TYR A 69 -11.71 6.25 -11.28
CA TYR A 69 -12.51 6.14 -10.07
C TYR A 69 -11.72 5.53 -8.91
N MET A 70 -12.10 5.85 -7.68
CA MET A 70 -11.49 5.34 -6.46
C MET A 70 -12.51 5.45 -5.31
N PRO A 71 -12.93 4.34 -4.67
CA PRO A 71 -12.52 2.94 -4.86
C PRO A 71 -13.20 2.27 -6.07
N ASP A 72 -13.06 0.94 -6.19
CA ASP A 72 -13.54 0.13 -7.31
C ASP A 72 -15.08 0.09 -7.46
N GLU A 73 -15.82 0.33 -6.38
CA GLU A 73 -17.29 0.40 -6.37
C GLU A 73 -17.82 1.62 -7.14
N MET A 74 -17.03 2.69 -7.25
CA MET A 74 -17.43 3.94 -7.91
C MET A 74 -17.22 3.89 -9.43
N ASN A 75 -17.48 2.72 -10.04
CA ASN A 75 -17.19 2.42 -11.44
C ASN A 75 -18.25 2.87 -12.46
N ASP A 76 -19.45 3.27 -12.00
CA ASP A 76 -20.57 3.61 -12.88
C ASP A 76 -20.58 5.09 -13.28
N THR A 77 -20.11 5.36 -14.50
CA THR A 77 -20.11 6.68 -15.17
C THR A 77 -21.49 7.36 -15.24
N GLY A 78 -22.58 6.61 -15.07
CA GLY A 78 -23.96 7.10 -15.05
C GLY A 78 -24.43 7.64 -13.70
N THR A 79 -23.61 7.61 -12.65
CA THR A 79 -23.92 8.13 -11.31
C THR A 79 -23.43 9.56 -11.08
N PHE A 80 -24.04 10.26 -10.13
CA PHE A 80 -23.53 11.54 -9.64
C PHE A 80 -22.18 11.40 -8.91
N GLY A 81 -21.97 10.30 -8.17
CA GLY A 81 -20.74 10.05 -7.43
C GLY A 81 -19.49 9.95 -8.30
N PHE A 82 -19.60 9.36 -9.50
CA PHE A 82 -18.46 9.14 -10.40
C PHE A 82 -17.71 10.44 -10.72
N ARG A 83 -18.43 11.55 -10.93
CA ARG A 83 -17.85 12.87 -11.25
C ARG A 83 -17.91 13.85 -10.08
N SER A 84 -17.98 13.34 -8.84
CA SER A 84 -17.97 14.16 -7.63
C SER A 84 -16.81 13.78 -6.71
N ALA A 85 -15.92 14.73 -6.44
CA ALA A 85 -14.81 14.59 -5.47
C ALA A 85 -15.25 14.34 -4.01
N GLN A 86 -16.57 14.37 -3.76
CA GLN A 86 -17.19 13.95 -2.51
C GLN A 86 -17.23 12.43 -2.35
N CYS A 87 -17.40 11.71 -3.47
CA CYS A 87 -17.63 10.27 -3.53
C CYS A 87 -16.44 9.52 -4.16
N ASN A 88 -15.89 10.06 -5.24
CA ASN A 88 -14.76 9.51 -5.98
C ASN A 88 -13.48 10.30 -5.65
N GLY A 89 -12.47 9.65 -5.07
CA GLY A 89 -11.23 10.33 -4.63
C GLY A 89 -10.40 10.95 -5.77
N VAL A 90 -10.48 10.42 -6.99
CA VAL A 90 -9.74 10.94 -8.17
C VAL A 90 -10.57 11.89 -9.05
N ALA A 91 -11.85 12.10 -8.75
CA ALA A 91 -12.69 13.06 -9.47
C ALA A 91 -12.21 14.51 -9.27
N TYR A 92 -12.56 15.38 -10.21
CA TYR A 92 -12.21 16.80 -10.16
C TYR A 92 -12.81 17.49 -8.92
N ASP A 93 -11.93 18.07 -8.10
CA ASP A 93 -12.31 18.90 -6.96
C ASP A 93 -11.99 20.37 -7.26
N PRO A 94 -13.00 21.25 -7.41
CA PRO A 94 -12.77 22.67 -7.68
C PRO A 94 -12.11 23.42 -6.50
N THR A 95 -12.00 22.81 -5.32
CA THR A 95 -11.28 23.38 -4.16
C THR A 95 -9.77 23.11 -4.21
N ILE A 96 -9.31 22.22 -5.09
CA ILE A 96 -7.90 21.86 -5.27
C ILE A 96 -7.31 22.59 -6.48
N THR A 97 -6.12 23.16 -6.31
CA THR A 97 -5.31 23.70 -7.42
C THR A 97 -4.39 22.60 -7.96
N TYR A 98 -4.76 22.04 -9.11
CA TYR A 98 -4.00 21.03 -9.83
C TYR A 98 -2.85 21.68 -10.61
N LYS A 99 -1.67 21.74 -9.98
CA LYS A 99 -0.44 22.21 -10.63
C LYS A 99 0.14 21.13 -11.56
N PRO A 100 0.89 21.46 -12.61
CA PRO A 100 1.66 20.46 -13.34
C PRO A 100 2.64 19.70 -12.42
N PRO A 101 3.09 18.49 -12.80
CA PRO A 101 4.19 17.79 -12.14
C PRO A 101 5.50 18.58 -12.21
N LEU A 102 6.51 18.15 -11.44
CA LEU A 102 7.87 18.69 -11.52
C LEU A 102 8.78 17.79 -12.34
N ASP A 103 9.71 18.32 -13.10
CA ASP A 103 10.80 17.53 -13.68
C ASP A 103 11.90 17.23 -12.65
N ALA A 104 12.94 16.50 -13.08
CA ALA A 104 14.08 16.14 -12.23
C ALA A 104 14.89 17.35 -11.74
N ALA A 105 14.81 18.49 -12.43
CA ALA A 105 15.43 19.76 -12.03
C ALA A 105 14.53 20.59 -11.10
N GLY A 106 13.31 20.13 -10.81
CA GLY A 106 12.34 20.82 -9.96
C GLY A 106 11.54 21.91 -10.66
N ALA A 107 11.56 21.99 -12.00
CA ALA A 107 10.74 22.92 -12.76
C ALA A 107 9.34 22.36 -13.03
N GLU A 108 8.30 23.20 -13.04
CA GLU A 108 6.94 22.78 -13.38
C GLU A 108 6.85 22.42 -14.88
N MET A 109 6.31 21.22 -15.16
CA MET A 109 5.99 20.77 -16.51
C MET A 109 4.94 21.70 -17.17
N VAL A 110 4.81 21.62 -18.49
CA VAL A 110 3.90 22.48 -19.26
C VAL A 110 2.44 22.24 -18.85
N ASN A 111 1.70 23.33 -18.62
CA ASN A 111 0.24 23.31 -18.40
C ASN A 111 -0.49 22.55 -19.53
N SER A 112 -1.52 21.78 -19.18
CA SER A 112 -2.30 21.05 -20.19
C SER A 112 -3.22 22.00 -20.97
N SER A 113 -3.37 21.78 -22.28
CA SER A 113 -4.28 22.55 -23.13
C SER A 113 -5.71 22.05 -22.95
N PHE A 114 -6.68 22.93 -22.62
CA PHE A 114 -8.08 22.51 -22.49
C PHE A 114 -8.69 22.00 -23.80
N THR A 115 -8.26 22.53 -24.96
CA THR A 115 -8.76 22.11 -26.28
C THR A 115 -8.00 20.92 -26.88
N ALA A 116 -6.88 20.52 -26.26
CA ALA A 116 -6.04 19.40 -26.70
C ALA A 116 -5.38 18.72 -25.49
N ALA A 117 -6.18 18.36 -24.48
CA ALA A 117 -5.69 17.81 -23.23
C ALA A 117 -5.19 16.38 -23.46
N ARG A 118 -3.95 16.08 -23.10
CA ARG A 118 -3.39 14.73 -23.27
C ARG A 118 -4.09 13.73 -22.35
N GLN A 119 -4.33 12.53 -22.87
CA GLN A 119 -4.81 11.37 -22.10
C GLN A 119 -3.78 10.89 -21.08
N ASP A 120 -2.49 11.12 -21.33
CA ASP A 120 -1.40 10.99 -20.38
C ASP A 120 -0.50 12.22 -20.54
N GLY A 121 -0.49 13.11 -19.53
CA GLY A 121 0.27 14.35 -19.56
C GLY A 121 1.79 14.17 -19.52
N PHE A 122 2.27 12.97 -19.17
CA PHE A 122 3.70 12.62 -19.15
C PHE A 122 4.20 12.14 -20.51
N SER A 123 3.32 11.61 -21.36
CA SER A 123 3.68 11.08 -22.68
C SER A 123 3.41 12.10 -23.79
N SER A 124 4.48 12.55 -24.46
CA SER A 124 4.38 13.51 -25.57
C SER A 124 3.62 12.96 -26.78
N SER A 125 3.61 11.64 -26.98
CA SER A 125 2.89 10.90 -28.03
C SER A 125 1.46 10.50 -27.64
N SER A 126 1.02 10.84 -26.42
CA SER A 126 -0.35 10.57 -25.98
C SER A 126 -1.39 11.28 -26.85
N SER A 127 -2.52 10.61 -27.10
CA SER A 127 -3.65 11.21 -27.79
C SER A 127 -4.24 12.37 -26.98
N THR A 128 -4.86 13.32 -27.67
CA THR A 128 -5.46 14.51 -27.05
C THR A 128 -6.98 14.47 -27.09
N THR A 129 -7.62 15.26 -26.23
CA THR A 129 -9.07 15.38 -26.15
C THR A 129 -9.46 16.83 -25.93
N ASN A 130 -10.44 17.30 -26.69
CA ASN A 130 -10.97 18.66 -26.56
C ASN A 130 -12.01 18.67 -25.44
N LEU A 131 -11.64 19.18 -24.26
CA LEU A 131 -12.47 19.16 -23.06
C LEU A 131 -13.69 20.11 -23.14
N ASN A 132 -13.80 20.91 -24.21
CA ASN A 132 -15.06 21.59 -24.54
C ASN A 132 -16.18 20.59 -24.89
N GLY A 133 -15.88 19.36 -25.32
CA GLY A 133 -16.87 18.35 -25.71
C GLY A 133 -17.69 18.77 -26.96
N VAL A 134 -17.52 18.07 -28.07
CA VAL A 134 -18.27 18.33 -29.31
C VAL A 134 -19.22 17.16 -29.56
N ALA A 135 -20.53 17.41 -29.45
CA ALA A 135 -21.54 16.36 -29.58
C ALA A 135 -21.92 16.05 -31.03
N ALA A 136 -21.99 17.08 -31.87
CA ALA A 136 -22.36 16.98 -33.28
C ALA A 136 -21.85 18.21 -34.03
N SER A 137 -21.51 18.07 -35.31
CA SER A 137 -21.12 19.18 -36.18
C SER A 137 -21.64 19.02 -37.60
N ARG A 138 -21.96 20.14 -38.26
CA ARG A 138 -22.38 20.21 -39.66
C ARG A 138 -21.89 21.50 -40.30
N THR A 139 -21.42 21.41 -41.54
CA THR A 139 -21.15 22.59 -42.37
C THR A 139 -22.44 23.22 -42.86
N LEU A 140 -22.53 24.54 -42.79
CA LEU A 140 -23.60 25.39 -43.33
C LEU A 140 -23.00 26.46 -44.24
N THR A 141 -23.80 26.92 -45.20
CA THR A 141 -23.45 28.06 -46.07
C THR A 141 -24.26 29.27 -45.63
N ALA A 142 -23.61 30.22 -44.96
CA ALA A 142 -24.21 31.48 -44.56
C ALA A 142 -24.38 32.43 -45.76
N ASN A 143 -25.52 33.10 -45.85
CA ASN A 143 -25.81 34.12 -46.85
C ASN A 143 -26.57 35.31 -46.19
N PRO A 144 -25.97 36.51 -46.10
CA PRO A 144 -24.65 36.89 -46.58
C PRO A 144 -23.49 36.24 -45.78
N ALA A 145 -22.26 36.44 -46.25
CA ALA A 145 -21.06 36.07 -45.51
C ALA A 145 -21.01 36.78 -44.14
N VAL A 146 -20.55 36.07 -43.11
CA VAL A 146 -20.49 36.60 -41.74
C VAL A 146 -19.05 36.95 -41.39
N THR A 147 -18.82 38.21 -41.00
CA THR A 147 -17.53 38.68 -40.48
C THR A 147 -17.34 38.22 -39.04
N PRO A 148 -16.21 37.55 -38.69
CA PRO A 148 -15.89 37.16 -37.32
C PRO A 148 -15.85 38.33 -36.33
N GLY A 149 -15.88 38.04 -35.05
CA GLY A 149 -15.78 39.01 -33.96
C GLY A 149 -16.66 38.65 -32.76
N THR A 150 -16.40 39.26 -31.62
CA THR A 150 -17.19 39.11 -30.39
C THR A 150 -18.53 39.84 -30.45
N GLY A 151 -19.42 39.51 -29.52
CA GLY A 151 -20.79 40.04 -29.44
C GLY A 151 -21.75 39.38 -30.43
N THR A 152 -22.87 40.05 -30.68
CA THR A 152 -23.98 39.50 -31.49
C THR A 152 -23.60 39.29 -32.96
N LYS A 153 -23.74 38.05 -33.45
CA LYS A 153 -23.56 37.66 -34.86
C LYS A 153 -24.77 36.87 -35.34
N THR A 154 -25.26 37.18 -36.53
CA THR A 154 -26.42 36.50 -37.14
C THR A 154 -25.99 35.71 -38.37
N PHE A 155 -26.38 34.44 -38.40
CA PHE A 155 -26.19 33.51 -39.51
C PHE A 155 -27.55 33.22 -40.13
N VAL A 156 -27.68 33.48 -41.43
CA VAL A 156 -28.85 33.05 -42.22
C VAL A 156 -28.38 31.99 -43.19
N PHE A 157 -28.99 30.81 -43.17
CA PHE A 157 -28.58 29.66 -43.97
C PHE A 157 -29.78 28.75 -44.26
N SER A 158 -29.72 27.96 -45.34
CA SER A 158 -30.82 27.08 -45.74
C SER A 158 -30.41 25.60 -45.73
N GLY A 159 -31.36 24.72 -45.43
CA GLY A 159 -31.20 23.26 -45.56
C GLY A 159 -32.21 22.47 -44.74
N THR A 160 -31.91 21.20 -44.48
CA THR A 160 -32.78 20.27 -43.74
C THR A 160 -32.17 19.91 -42.38
N GLN A 161 -33.04 19.70 -41.39
CA GLN A 161 -32.81 19.03 -40.10
C GLN A 161 -31.68 19.52 -39.15
N TYR A 162 -30.94 20.60 -39.45
CA TYR A 162 -29.86 21.12 -38.58
C TYR A 162 -30.20 21.20 -37.09
N LYS A 163 -31.42 21.62 -36.73
CA LYS A 163 -31.87 21.71 -35.32
C LYS A 163 -31.85 20.34 -34.63
N GLY A 164 -32.36 19.30 -35.30
CA GLY A 164 -32.40 17.93 -34.79
C GLY A 164 -31.04 17.27 -34.81
N ASP A 165 -30.36 17.30 -35.96
CA ASP A 165 -29.06 16.63 -36.18
C ASP A 165 -27.99 17.12 -35.22
N LEU A 166 -27.96 18.44 -34.94
CA LEU A 166 -27.03 19.03 -34.00
C LEU A 166 -27.58 19.09 -32.56
N SER A 167 -28.86 18.76 -32.36
CA SER A 167 -29.60 18.93 -31.11
C SER A 167 -29.38 20.32 -30.50
N ILE A 168 -29.51 21.37 -31.32
CA ILE A 168 -29.31 22.77 -30.91
C ILE A 168 -30.65 23.47 -30.65
N ASP A 169 -30.64 24.43 -29.74
CA ASP A 169 -31.74 25.36 -29.49
C ASP A 169 -31.20 26.68 -28.90
N VAL A 170 -32.08 27.66 -28.67
CA VAL A 170 -31.74 28.85 -27.88
C VAL A 170 -31.16 28.41 -26.51
N GLY A 171 -30.08 29.06 -26.09
CA GLY A 171 -29.27 28.68 -24.92
C GLY A 171 -28.20 27.62 -25.20
N SER A 172 -28.18 26.99 -26.37
CA SER A 172 -27.11 26.03 -26.73
C SER A 172 -25.81 26.75 -27.06
N ARG A 173 -24.70 26.24 -26.53
CA ARG A 173 -23.36 26.72 -26.87
C ARG A 173 -22.85 26.08 -28.14
N VAL A 174 -22.19 26.87 -28.98
CA VAL A 174 -21.75 26.45 -30.30
C VAL A 174 -20.38 27.01 -30.65
N GLN A 175 -19.61 26.21 -31.39
CA GLN A 175 -18.42 26.64 -32.12
C GLN A 175 -18.77 26.74 -33.60
N LEU A 176 -18.36 27.83 -34.23
CA LEU A 176 -18.44 28.08 -35.66
C LEU A 176 -17.03 28.20 -36.19
N THR A 177 -16.60 27.28 -37.06
CA THR A 177 -15.24 27.28 -37.64
C THR A 177 -15.30 27.33 -39.16
N SER A 178 -14.62 28.30 -39.76
CA SER A 178 -14.35 28.37 -41.21
C SER A 178 -12.88 28.05 -41.49
N SER A 179 -12.48 28.10 -42.76
CA SER A 179 -11.09 27.93 -43.18
C SER A 179 -10.08 28.95 -42.57
N GLN A 180 -10.54 30.11 -42.09
CA GLN A 180 -9.66 31.17 -41.55
C GLN A 180 -10.12 31.80 -40.23
N ALA A 181 -11.24 31.35 -39.66
CA ALA A 181 -11.81 31.95 -38.46
C ALA A 181 -12.47 30.91 -37.54
N THR A 182 -12.57 31.22 -36.26
CA THR A 182 -13.38 30.45 -35.30
C THR A 182 -14.08 31.40 -34.34
N MET A 183 -15.38 31.18 -34.14
CA MET A 183 -16.20 31.88 -33.15
C MET A 183 -16.78 30.87 -32.16
N VAL A 184 -16.82 31.21 -30.87
CA VAL A 184 -17.48 30.43 -29.82
C VAL A 184 -18.47 31.32 -29.10
N GLY A 185 -19.71 30.84 -28.94
CA GLY A 185 -20.79 31.63 -28.37
C GLY A 185 -22.01 30.82 -27.97
N THR A 186 -23.07 31.53 -27.56
CA THR A 186 -24.36 30.94 -27.18
C THR A 186 -25.43 31.39 -28.16
N ILE A 187 -26.25 30.45 -28.65
CA ILE A 187 -27.41 30.77 -29.49
C ILE A 187 -28.42 31.59 -28.65
N THR A 188 -28.69 32.82 -29.06
CA THR A 188 -29.69 33.70 -28.43
C THR A 188 -31.00 33.74 -29.23
N VAL A 189 -30.96 33.46 -30.53
CA VAL A 189 -32.14 33.31 -31.40
C VAL A 189 -31.93 32.12 -32.32
N LEU A 190 -32.94 31.28 -32.51
CA LEU A 190 -32.97 30.26 -33.54
C LEU A 190 -34.39 30.14 -34.10
N THR A 191 -34.63 30.73 -35.27
CA THR A 191 -35.92 30.63 -35.98
C THR A 191 -35.77 29.83 -37.26
N THR A 192 -36.83 29.11 -37.61
CA THR A 192 -36.91 28.23 -38.79
C THR A 192 -38.17 28.54 -39.59
N THR A 193 -38.03 28.81 -40.89
CA THR A 193 -39.16 29.13 -41.78
C THR A 193 -39.17 28.27 -43.04
N GLY A 194 -40.36 28.10 -43.62
CA GLY A 194 -40.62 27.26 -44.80
C GLY A 194 -41.01 25.82 -44.46
N ASN A 195 -41.56 25.10 -45.44
CA ASN A 195 -41.92 23.68 -45.34
C ASN A 195 -40.87 22.77 -46.00
N GLY A 196 -39.59 23.12 -45.82
CA GLY A 196 -38.46 22.49 -46.51
C GLY A 196 -38.15 23.12 -47.88
N PRO A 197 -36.85 23.20 -48.28
CA PRO A 197 -35.72 23.32 -47.37
C PRO A 197 -35.94 24.51 -46.42
N TYR A 198 -35.61 24.34 -45.15
CA TYR A 198 -35.86 25.37 -44.15
C TYR A 198 -34.82 26.49 -44.27
N THR A 199 -35.25 27.74 -44.12
CA THR A 199 -34.33 28.84 -43.83
C THR A 199 -34.21 29.00 -42.32
N TYR A 200 -32.98 28.94 -41.84
CA TYR A 200 -32.60 29.16 -40.45
C TYR A 200 -32.09 30.59 -40.30
N THR A 201 -32.57 31.30 -39.28
CA THR A 201 -31.91 32.51 -38.76
C THR A 201 -31.44 32.21 -37.35
N MET A 202 -30.12 32.13 -37.18
CA MET A 202 -29.46 31.83 -35.93
C MET A 202 -28.65 33.05 -35.48
N THR A 203 -29.01 33.64 -34.34
CA THR A 203 -28.20 34.67 -33.70
C THR A 203 -27.40 34.03 -32.57
N VAL A 204 -26.10 34.32 -32.54
CA VAL A 204 -25.15 33.85 -31.54
C VAL A 204 -24.54 35.06 -30.84
N ASP A 205 -24.55 35.05 -29.52
CA ASP A 205 -23.73 35.96 -28.72
C ASP A 205 -22.32 35.34 -28.59
N VAL A 206 -21.35 35.92 -29.30
CA VAL A 206 -20.00 35.38 -29.47
C VAL A 206 -19.09 35.88 -28.35
N ALA A 207 -18.73 34.97 -27.45
CA ALA A 207 -17.84 35.24 -26.32
C ALA A 207 -16.36 35.35 -26.74
N SER A 208 -15.94 34.61 -27.78
CA SER A 208 -14.58 34.66 -28.31
C SER A 208 -14.53 34.44 -29.82
N SER A 209 -13.60 35.10 -30.50
CA SER A 209 -13.41 35.00 -31.95
C SER A 209 -11.93 35.07 -32.32
N THR A 210 -11.54 34.31 -33.35
CA THR A 210 -10.27 34.41 -34.07
C THR A 210 -10.53 34.59 -35.57
N GLY A 211 -9.54 35.13 -36.29
CA GLY A 211 -9.69 35.51 -37.70
C GLY A 211 -10.49 36.81 -37.90
N THR A 212 -10.39 37.38 -39.10
CA THR A 212 -11.01 38.67 -39.45
C THR A 212 -11.74 38.65 -40.80
N ALA A 213 -11.42 37.70 -41.69
CA ALA A 213 -12.05 37.57 -43.00
C ALA A 213 -13.50 37.06 -42.88
N ALA A 214 -14.43 37.70 -43.61
CA ALA A 214 -15.80 37.22 -43.70
C ALA A 214 -15.88 35.90 -44.47
N ALA A 215 -16.67 34.96 -43.97
CA ALA A 215 -16.81 33.62 -44.54
C ALA A 215 -18.28 33.24 -44.74
N THR A 216 -18.54 32.40 -45.74
CA THR A 216 -19.84 31.74 -45.97
C THR A 216 -19.81 30.29 -45.49
N ASP A 217 -18.65 29.64 -45.57
CA ASP A 217 -18.35 28.26 -45.17
C ASP A 217 -18.13 28.14 -43.65
N TRP A 218 -19.18 27.81 -42.90
CA TRP A 218 -19.10 27.65 -41.45
C TRP A 218 -19.42 26.22 -41.03
N THR A 219 -18.54 25.57 -40.29
CA THR A 219 -18.83 24.33 -39.57
C THR A 219 -19.38 24.66 -38.20
N LEU A 220 -20.69 24.49 -38.02
CA LEU A 220 -21.41 24.68 -36.77
C LEU A 220 -21.33 23.39 -35.94
N SER A 221 -20.81 23.50 -34.72
CA SER A 221 -20.58 22.39 -33.79
C SER A 221 -21.24 22.66 -32.45
N ARG A 222 -22.03 21.73 -31.91
CA ARG A 222 -22.61 21.83 -30.56
C ARG A 222 -21.54 21.55 -29.50
N ILE A 223 -21.35 22.50 -28.59
CA ILE A 223 -20.45 22.38 -27.43
C ILE A 223 -21.26 21.88 -26.22
N THR A 224 -20.78 20.85 -25.52
CA THR A 224 -21.41 20.31 -24.31
C THR A 224 -20.72 20.71 -23.01
N GLY A 225 -19.44 21.07 -23.09
CA GLY A 225 -18.51 21.17 -21.97
C GLY A 225 -18.12 19.83 -21.37
N SER A 226 -17.17 19.88 -20.45
CA SER A 226 -16.91 18.82 -19.47
C SER A 226 -17.79 19.02 -18.23
N ILE A 227 -18.14 17.96 -17.52
CA ILE A 227 -19.08 18.02 -16.38
C ILE A 227 -18.44 17.47 -15.11
N TYR A 228 -18.66 18.15 -13.98
CA TYR A 228 -18.46 17.64 -12.63
C TYR A 228 -19.68 17.94 -11.74
N TYR A 229 -19.79 17.24 -10.62
CA TYR A 229 -20.90 17.37 -9.68
C TYR A 229 -20.43 17.81 -8.30
N LYS A 230 -21.06 18.85 -7.73
CA LYS A 230 -20.81 19.29 -6.36
C LYS A 230 -21.94 18.82 -5.45
N TYR A 231 -21.59 18.09 -4.39
CA TYR A 231 -22.53 17.66 -3.37
C TYR A 231 -22.97 18.84 -2.49
N LYS A 232 -24.27 18.92 -2.21
CA LYS A 232 -24.94 19.95 -1.39
C LYS A 232 -25.16 19.54 0.06
N GLY A 233 -25.06 18.25 0.38
CA GLY A 233 -25.26 17.76 1.74
C GLY A 233 -24.10 18.09 2.67
N THR A 234 -24.27 17.81 3.97
CA THR A 234 -23.33 18.19 5.03
C THR A 234 -22.32 17.11 5.41
N ARG A 235 -22.40 15.93 4.79
CA ARG A 235 -21.48 14.81 5.07
C ARG A 235 -20.05 15.15 4.64
N THR A 236 -19.07 14.61 5.36
CA THR A 236 -17.65 14.64 4.96
C THR A 236 -17.44 13.84 3.68
N LYS A 237 -16.25 13.95 3.05
CA LYS A 237 -15.88 13.06 1.93
C LYS A 237 -16.02 11.60 2.34
N MET A 238 -16.40 10.75 1.39
CA MET A 238 -16.69 9.35 1.68
C MET A 238 -15.45 8.61 2.14
N ALA A 239 -15.46 8.17 3.40
CA ALA A 239 -14.54 7.16 3.90
C ALA A 239 -15.15 5.80 3.56
N TRP A 240 -14.69 5.24 2.43
CA TRP A 240 -15.16 3.94 1.97
C TRP A 240 -14.72 2.84 2.94
N ARG A 241 -15.67 2.00 3.32
CA ARG A 241 -15.54 0.96 4.37
C ARG A 241 -16.11 -0.34 3.87
N TYR A 242 -15.51 -1.44 4.31
CA TYR A 242 -15.93 -2.79 3.95
C TYR A 242 -16.27 -3.57 5.21
N THR A 243 -17.17 -4.51 5.06
CA THR A 243 -17.33 -5.62 5.98
C THR A 243 -16.46 -6.78 5.50
N SER A 244 -16.38 -7.87 6.27
CA SER A 244 -15.81 -9.13 5.79
C SER A 244 -16.71 -9.85 4.76
N ALA A 245 -17.56 -9.13 4.03
CA ALA A 245 -18.56 -9.67 3.09
C ALA A 245 -18.72 -8.81 1.83
N ASP A 246 -18.86 -7.49 2.00
CA ASP A 246 -19.09 -6.50 0.93
C ASP A 246 -18.83 -5.07 1.45
N VAL A 247 -18.84 -4.08 0.56
CA VAL A 247 -18.84 -2.64 0.89
C VAL A 247 -20.01 -2.26 1.81
N VAL A 248 -19.78 -1.31 2.72
CA VAL A 248 -20.83 -0.80 3.63
C VAL A 248 -21.79 0.11 2.86
N GLN A 249 -22.97 -0.43 2.51
CA GLN A 249 -24.01 0.28 1.75
C GLN A 249 -24.88 1.20 2.63
N ASP A 250 -24.25 2.18 3.29
CA ASP A 250 -24.97 3.15 4.13
C ASP A 250 -25.78 4.18 3.33
N ALA A 251 -26.43 5.12 4.03
CA ALA A 251 -27.22 6.18 3.37
C ALA A 251 -26.39 7.02 2.38
N PHE A 252 -25.10 7.24 2.66
CA PHE A 252 -24.24 8.07 1.82
C PHE A 252 -23.73 7.30 0.60
N TYR A 253 -23.39 6.02 0.75
CA TYR A 253 -23.12 5.11 -0.37
C TYR A 253 -24.26 5.16 -1.39
N ASN A 254 -25.51 5.08 -0.91
CA ASN A 254 -26.70 5.14 -1.77
C ASN A 254 -26.86 6.51 -2.46
N GLU A 255 -26.59 7.62 -1.77
CA GLU A 255 -26.63 8.97 -2.35
C GLU A 255 -25.59 9.16 -3.46
N CYS A 256 -24.36 8.67 -3.27
CA CYS A 256 -23.30 8.71 -4.29
C CYS A 256 -23.66 7.86 -5.52
N ASN A 257 -24.41 6.78 -5.34
CA ASN A 257 -24.85 5.89 -6.43
C ASN A 257 -26.16 6.32 -7.13
N TYR A 258 -26.73 7.49 -6.80
CA TYR A 258 -27.86 8.01 -7.55
C TYR A 258 -27.51 8.28 -9.01
N LYS A 259 -28.36 7.78 -9.91
CA LYS A 259 -28.21 7.96 -11.36
C LYS A 259 -28.35 9.44 -11.74
N THR A 260 -27.54 9.87 -12.70
CA THR A 260 -27.64 11.21 -13.31
C THR A 260 -29.04 11.42 -13.89
N GLY A 261 -29.61 12.61 -13.67
CA GLY A 261 -30.99 12.92 -14.05
C GLY A 261 -32.08 12.40 -13.10
N SER A 262 -31.75 11.59 -12.07
CA SER A 262 -32.72 11.27 -11.01
C SER A 262 -33.07 12.49 -10.15
N SER A 263 -34.33 12.58 -9.71
CA SER A 263 -34.81 13.69 -8.86
C SER A 263 -34.09 13.71 -7.50
N ALA A 264 -33.87 12.54 -6.90
CA ALA A 264 -33.12 12.40 -5.64
C ALA A 264 -31.65 12.86 -5.78
N GLY A 265 -30.97 12.45 -6.86
CA GLY A 265 -29.61 12.93 -7.14
C GLY A 265 -29.55 14.43 -7.41
N THR A 266 -30.46 14.97 -8.24
CA THR A 266 -30.52 16.41 -8.54
C THR A 266 -30.82 17.27 -7.29
N ALA A 267 -31.57 16.74 -6.32
CA ALA A 267 -31.79 17.39 -5.03
C ALA A 267 -30.50 17.53 -4.19
N LEU A 268 -29.55 16.60 -4.33
CA LEU A 268 -28.31 16.54 -3.53
C LEU A 268 -27.04 16.97 -4.28
N PHE A 269 -27.04 17.00 -5.61
CA PHE A 269 -25.88 17.37 -6.41
C PHE A 269 -26.21 18.52 -7.38
N ASP A 270 -25.31 19.50 -7.45
CA ASP A 270 -25.33 20.55 -8.47
C ASP A 270 -24.42 20.18 -9.64
N THR A 271 -24.89 20.44 -10.85
CA THR A 271 -24.15 20.16 -12.10
C THR A 271 -23.39 21.40 -12.54
N PHE A 272 -22.08 21.25 -12.72
CA PHE A 272 -21.20 22.30 -13.26
C PHE A 272 -20.66 21.89 -14.63
N THR A 273 -20.64 22.85 -15.57
CA THR A 273 -20.13 22.66 -16.92
C THR A 273 -18.88 23.51 -17.14
N VAL A 274 -17.74 22.86 -17.33
CA VAL A 274 -16.46 23.50 -17.61
C VAL A 274 -16.27 23.65 -19.12
N LEU A 275 -15.89 24.85 -19.53
CA LEU A 275 -15.63 25.26 -20.90
C LEU A 275 -14.25 25.92 -20.97
N ASN A 276 -13.68 26.07 -22.16
CA ASN A 276 -12.40 26.78 -22.36
C ASN A 276 -12.44 28.24 -21.89
N SER A 277 -13.63 28.83 -21.77
CA SER A 277 -13.84 30.19 -21.24
C SER A 277 -14.17 30.22 -19.73
N SER A 278 -14.27 29.07 -19.07
CA SER A 278 -14.48 29.01 -17.62
C SER A 278 -13.21 29.42 -16.87
N SER A 279 -13.36 30.09 -15.72
CA SER A 279 -12.25 30.44 -14.82
C SER A 279 -11.37 29.25 -14.44
N GLU A 280 -12.00 28.09 -14.25
CA GLU A 280 -11.40 26.83 -13.82
C GLU A 280 -10.88 25.96 -14.98
N ALA A 281 -10.95 26.41 -16.24
CA ALA A 281 -10.55 25.65 -17.41
C ALA A 281 -9.12 25.09 -17.31
N GLN A 282 -8.14 25.93 -16.97
CA GLN A 282 -6.74 25.49 -16.84
C GLN A 282 -6.56 24.48 -15.71
N ASN A 283 -7.27 24.67 -14.59
CA ASN A 283 -7.24 23.78 -13.44
C ASN A 283 -7.83 22.40 -13.79
N TYR A 284 -8.95 22.38 -14.53
CA TYR A 284 -9.59 21.16 -15.03
C TYR A 284 -8.73 20.44 -16.09
N ALA A 285 -8.07 21.16 -17.00
CA ALA A 285 -7.15 20.57 -17.97
C ALA A 285 -5.94 19.91 -17.30
N ASN A 286 -5.38 20.54 -16.27
CA ASN A 286 -4.28 19.97 -15.50
C ASN A 286 -4.73 18.73 -14.72
N TRP A 287 -5.89 18.78 -14.04
CA TRP A 287 -6.49 17.59 -13.43
C TRP A 287 -6.64 16.45 -14.46
N TYR A 288 -7.19 16.75 -15.63
CA TYR A 288 -7.44 15.78 -16.67
C TYR A 288 -6.14 15.06 -17.08
N SER A 289 -5.09 15.80 -17.45
CA SER A 289 -3.87 15.19 -17.96
C SER A 289 -2.91 14.63 -16.89
N TYR A 290 -3.02 15.07 -15.64
CA TYR A 290 -2.04 14.75 -14.59
C TYR A 290 -2.61 14.12 -13.31
N TYR A 291 -3.94 14.00 -13.15
CA TYR A 291 -4.54 13.54 -11.89
C TYR A 291 -5.79 12.65 -12.01
N ARG A 292 -6.48 12.62 -13.17
CA ARG A 292 -7.81 11.97 -13.27
C ARG A 292 -7.82 10.45 -13.06
N THR A 293 -6.68 9.77 -13.18
CA THR A 293 -6.52 8.33 -12.89
C THR A 293 -5.57 8.12 -11.72
N ARG A 294 -5.68 6.96 -11.05
CA ARG A 294 -4.81 6.60 -9.91
C ARG A 294 -3.32 6.67 -10.25
N THR A 295 -2.91 6.17 -11.42
CA THR A 295 -1.51 6.23 -11.89
C THR A 295 -1.05 7.66 -12.17
N LEU A 296 -1.87 8.50 -12.80
CA LEU A 296 -1.51 9.90 -13.06
C LEU A 296 -1.36 10.67 -11.74
N LEU A 297 -2.31 10.47 -10.81
CA LEU A 297 -2.23 11.00 -9.45
C LEU A 297 -0.92 10.58 -8.75
N MET A 298 -0.52 9.30 -8.83
CA MET A 298 0.74 8.81 -8.27
C MET A 298 1.96 9.47 -8.88
N ARG A 299 2.11 9.40 -10.21
CA ARG A 299 3.26 9.99 -10.89
C ARG A 299 3.43 11.46 -10.51
N THR A 300 2.35 12.24 -10.57
CA THR A 300 2.38 13.67 -10.26
C THR A 300 2.72 13.96 -8.80
N ALA A 301 2.13 13.23 -7.86
CA ALA A 301 2.31 13.45 -6.43
C ALA A 301 3.70 12.99 -5.95
N VAL A 302 4.16 11.81 -6.37
CA VAL A 302 5.50 11.28 -6.07
C VAL A 302 6.57 12.19 -6.66
N GLY A 303 6.44 12.58 -7.94
CA GLY A 303 7.39 13.47 -8.60
C GLY A 303 7.45 14.86 -7.98
N ARG A 304 6.35 15.34 -7.38
CA ARG A 304 6.33 16.56 -6.56
C ARG A 304 6.98 16.37 -5.20
N ALA A 305 6.74 15.26 -4.52
CA ALA A 305 7.31 14.98 -3.21
C ALA A 305 8.82 14.72 -3.26
N PHE A 306 9.29 14.00 -4.28
CA PHE A 306 10.72 13.75 -4.52
C PHE A 306 11.53 15.02 -4.83
N ALA A 307 10.88 16.11 -5.24
CA ALA A 307 11.57 17.38 -5.44
C ALA A 307 12.07 18.00 -4.12
N ALA A 308 11.46 17.62 -2.98
CA ALA A 308 11.90 18.02 -1.64
C ALA A 308 13.06 17.18 -1.09
N LEU A 309 13.49 16.13 -1.80
CA LEU A 309 14.65 15.31 -1.42
C LEU A 309 15.93 15.85 -2.05
N ASP A 310 16.96 15.96 -1.21
CA ASP A 310 18.32 16.38 -1.53
C ASP A 310 19.27 15.17 -1.67
N ASP A 311 20.57 15.44 -1.79
CA ASP A 311 21.61 14.42 -1.90
C ASP A 311 21.98 13.77 -0.57
N GLY A 312 21.30 14.10 0.55
CA GLY A 312 21.40 13.38 1.82
C GLY A 312 20.84 11.95 1.77
N TYR A 313 20.11 11.60 0.68
CA TYR A 313 19.46 10.31 0.50
C TYR A 313 20.04 9.51 -0.67
N ARG A 314 19.93 8.18 -0.58
CA ARG A 314 20.15 7.25 -1.68
C ARG A 314 18.83 6.65 -2.08
N LEU A 315 18.38 6.87 -3.32
CA LEU A 315 17.08 6.42 -3.81
C LEU A 315 17.22 5.35 -4.89
N GLY A 316 16.35 4.35 -4.84
CA GLY A 316 16.08 3.39 -5.90
C GLY A 316 14.60 3.40 -6.28
N PHE A 317 14.27 2.76 -7.40
CA PHE A 317 12.89 2.64 -7.88
C PHE A 317 12.61 1.23 -8.36
N SER A 318 11.38 0.76 -8.16
CA SER A 318 10.86 -0.46 -8.76
C SER A 318 9.41 -0.24 -9.12
N THR A 319 8.96 -0.79 -10.25
CA THR A 319 7.53 -1.12 -10.38
C THR A 319 7.26 -2.51 -9.81
N ILE A 320 6.02 -2.80 -9.43
CA ILE A 320 5.66 -4.10 -8.86
C ILE A 320 5.73 -5.23 -9.91
N ASN A 321 5.54 -4.96 -11.20
CA ASN A 321 5.68 -5.95 -12.28
C ASN A 321 7.09 -6.00 -12.91
N SER A 322 8.12 -5.41 -12.27
CA SER A 322 9.51 -5.51 -12.74
C SER A 322 10.10 -6.92 -12.62
N SER A 323 11.17 -7.20 -13.37
CA SER A 323 11.87 -8.49 -13.45
C SER A 323 12.26 -9.06 -12.08
N THR A 324 12.35 -10.39 -11.96
CA THR A 324 12.94 -11.08 -10.80
C THR A 324 14.44 -10.81 -10.63
N THR A 325 15.09 -10.19 -11.63
CA THR A 325 16.51 -9.86 -11.66
C THR A 325 16.78 -8.38 -11.45
N VAL A 326 18.02 -8.03 -11.08
CA VAL A 326 18.50 -6.65 -11.13
C VAL A 326 18.91 -6.32 -12.56
N THR A 327 18.09 -5.51 -13.22
CA THR A 327 18.35 -4.89 -14.52
C THR A 327 17.87 -3.43 -14.48
N THR A 328 18.40 -2.58 -15.36
CA THR A 328 17.91 -1.21 -15.57
C THR A 328 17.03 -1.09 -16.83
N SER A 329 16.83 -2.19 -17.56
CA SER A 329 16.07 -2.23 -18.83
C SER A 329 14.54 -2.21 -18.67
N ASP A 330 14.03 -2.26 -17.43
CA ASP A 330 12.62 -2.39 -17.10
C ASP A 330 12.18 -1.35 -16.05
N GLY A 331 11.15 -1.66 -15.26
CA GLY A 331 10.68 -0.84 -14.14
C GLY A 331 11.64 -0.73 -12.94
N PHE A 332 12.81 -1.39 -12.92
CA PHE A 332 13.75 -1.34 -11.80
C PHE A 332 14.90 -0.34 -12.02
N GLN A 333 15.35 0.29 -10.93
CA GLN A 333 16.54 1.14 -10.84
C GLN A 333 17.24 0.85 -9.50
N PRO A 334 18.52 0.41 -9.52
CA PRO A 334 19.32 0.24 -8.31
C PRO A 334 19.39 1.51 -7.46
N VAL A 335 19.60 1.33 -6.15
CA VAL A 335 19.75 2.44 -5.21
C VAL A 335 21.08 3.15 -5.45
N GLY A 336 21.03 4.48 -5.55
CA GLY A 336 22.20 5.36 -5.66
C GLY A 336 21.90 6.75 -5.12
N ASP A 337 22.94 7.54 -4.90
CA ASP A 337 22.84 8.92 -4.40
C ASP A 337 21.86 9.75 -5.24
N PHE A 338 20.92 10.45 -4.60
CA PHE A 338 19.79 11.10 -5.27
C PHE A 338 20.14 12.44 -5.94
N THR A 339 21.10 12.40 -6.86
CA THR A 339 21.63 13.55 -7.59
C THR A 339 21.89 13.20 -9.06
N GLY A 340 22.12 14.22 -9.90
CA GLY A 340 22.48 14.09 -11.31
C GLY A 340 21.66 13.08 -12.11
N ASP A 341 22.36 12.12 -12.74
CA ASP A 341 21.78 11.10 -13.62
C ASP A 341 20.84 10.14 -12.89
N GLN A 342 21.09 9.84 -11.61
CA GLN A 342 20.22 8.98 -10.81
C GLN A 342 18.86 9.66 -10.60
N LYS A 343 18.85 10.95 -10.23
CA LYS A 343 17.61 11.74 -10.10
C LYS A 343 16.88 11.82 -11.44
N THR A 344 17.58 12.11 -12.53
CA THR A 344 17.01 12.15 -13.89
C THR A 344 16.37 10.81 -14.29
N THR A 345 17.08 9.71 -14.09
CA THR A 345 16.62 8.35 -14.42
C THR A 345 15.40 7.93 -13.58
N LEU A 346 15.38 8.27 -12.30
CA LEU A 346 14.24 7.99 -11.41
C LEU A 346 12.97 8.71 -11.88
N TYR A 347 13.05 10.00 -12.22
CA TYR A 347 11.91 10.74 -12.79
C TYR A 347 11.49 10.18 -14.15
N THR A 348 12.43 9.81 -15.03
CA THR A 348 12.10 9.17 -16.32
C THR A 348 11.33 7.86 -16.13
N LYS A 349 11.78 6.98 -15.23
CA LYS A 349 11.11 5.70 -14.94
C LYS A 349 9.75 5.89 -14.27
N LEU A 350 9.66 6.78 -13.28
CA LEU A 350 8.40 7.16 -12.62
C LEU A 350 7.36 7.63 -13.65
N TYR A 351 7.75 8.52 -14.57
CA TYR A 351 6.84 9.12 -15.54
C TYR A 351 6.50 8.21 -16.73
N ALA A 352 7.30 7.19 -16.99
CA ALA A 352 7.05 6.15 -18.00
C ALA A 352 6.25 4.93 -17.50
N ALA A 353 6.11 4.73 -16.18
CA ALA A 353 5.53 3.53 -15.58
C ALA A 353 4.03 3.35 -15.91
N ALA A 354 3.71 2.50 -16.88
CA ALA A 354 2.37 2.29 -17.41
C ALA A 354 1.53 1.29 -16.58
N ALA A 355 0.30 1.68 -16.24
CA ALA A 355 -0.67 0.85 -15.52
C ALA A 355 -1.22 -0.29 -16.41
N ALA A 356 -0.54 -1.44 -16.43
CA ALA A 356 -0.80 -2.52 -17.37
C ALA A 356 -0.58 -3.96 -16.82
N GLY A 357 0.09 -4.12 -15.67
CA GLY A 357 0.38 -5.43 -15.08
C GLY A 357 -0.74 -5.97 -14.17
N GLY A 358 -0.43 -7.04 -13.42
CA GLY A 358 -1.22 -7.44 -12.25
C GLY A 358 -0.67 -6.84 -10.97
N THR A 359 -1.08 -7.34 -9.80
CA THR A 359 -0.73 -6.71 -8.50
C THR A 359 0.09 -7.62 -7.56
N PRO A 360 1.33 -8.01 -7.94
CA PRO A 360 2.19 -8.93 -7.18
C PRO A 360 2.95 -8.25 -6.02
N LEU A 361 2.24 -7.66 -5.06
CA LEU A 361 2.89 -6.85 -4.01
C LEU A 361 3.84 -7.64 -3.12
N ARG A 362 3.55 -8.93 -2.83
CA ARG A 362 4.42 -9.75 -1.99
C ARG A 362 5.70 -10.11 -2.73
N GLY A 363 5.59 -10.43 -4.02
CA GLY A 363 6.71 -10.63 -4.93
C GLY A 363 7.59 -9.39 -5.05
N ALA A 364 6.98 -8.22 -5.18
CA ALA A 364 7.70 -6.94 -5.27
C ALA A 364 8.43 -6.59 -3.96
N LEU A 365 7.77 -6.71 -2.80
CA LEU A 365 8.39 -6.44 -1.50
C LEU A 365 9.54 -7.43 -1.19
N SER A 366 9.31 -8.72 -1.49
CA SER A 366 10.31 -9.79 -1.45
C SER A 366 11.54 -9.46 -2.30
N LYS A 367 11.35 -9.02 -3.56
CA LYS A 367 12.45 -8.58 -4.43
C LYS A 367 13.30 -7.50 -3.76
N ILE A 368 12.70 -6.50 -3.12
CA ILE A 368 13.46 -5.42 -2.47
C ILE A 368 14.25 -5.93 -1.25
N GLY A 369 13.66 -6.79 -0.44
CA GLY A 369 14.36 -7.43 0.68
C GLY A 369 15.58 -8.25 0.22
N ARG A 370 15.40 -9.07 -0.83
CA ARG A 370 16.50 -9.85 -1.46
C ARG A 370 17.53 -8.97 -2.15
N TYR A 371 17.14 -7.81 -2.68
CA TYR A 371 18.05 -6.81 -3.24
C TYR A 371 18.97 -6.24 -2.15
N TYR A 372 18.43 -5.84 -0.99
CA TYR A 372 19.24 -5.39 0.15
C TYR A 372 20.14 -6.50 0.71
N GLY A 373 19.66 -7.75 0.76
CA GLY A 373 20.48 -8.91 1.15
C GLY A 373 21.48 -9.39 0.09
N ARG A 374 21.57 -8.73 -1.07
CA ARG A 374 22.41 -9.11 -2.21
C ARG A 374 22.21 -10.58 -2.64
N ARG A 375 20.95 -10.98 -2.80
CA ARG A 375 20.51 -12.34 -3.18
C ARG A 375 19.86 -12.44 -4.56
N LEU A 376 19.73 -11.34 -5.31
CA LEU A 376 19.14 -11.36 -6.65
C LEU A 376 20.20 -11.64 -7.73
N SER A 377 19.78 -12.38 -8.76
CA SER A 377 20.55 -12.50 -10.00
C SER A 377 20.67 -11.14 -10.69
N GLY A 378 21.84 -10.85 -11.27
CA GLY A 378 22.19 -9.53 -11.83
C GLY A 378 22.81 -8.55 -10.82
N GLN A 379 22.90 -8.92 -9.53
CA GLN A 379 23.65 -8.11 -8.56
C GLN A 379 25.16 -8.25 -8.72
N THR A 380 25.85 -7.12 -8.62
CA THR A 380 27.29 -6.94 -8.73
C THR A 380 27.75 -5.94 -7.66
N GLU A 381 29.06 -5.84 -7.43
CA GLU A 381 29.63 -4.80 -6.55
C GLU A 381 29.15 -3.38 -6.89
N ALA A 382 28.96 -3.07 -8.18
CA ALA A 382 28.60 -1.73 -8.66
C ALA A 382 27.13 -1.36 -8.43
N ASN A 383 26.24 -2.33 -8.12
CA ASN A 383 24.81 -2.08 -7.87
C ASN A 383 24.35 -2.61 -6.50
N ASP A 384 25.31 -2.93 -5.63
CA ASP A 384 25.11 -3.32 -4.24
C ASP A 384 24.61 -2.12 -3.41
N PRO A 385 23.40 -2.16 -2.82
CA PRO A 385 22.82 -0.98 -2.17
C PRO A 385 23.51 -0.61 -0.85
N VAL A 386 23.95 -1.61 -0.08
CA VAL A 386 24.52 -1.43 1.27
C VAL A 386 26.03 -1.24 1.18
N GLN A 387 26.46 0.00 1.35
CA GLN A 387 27.85 0.46 1.36
C GLN A 387 28.52 0.29 2.73
N TYR A 388 27.76 0.40 3.83
CA TYR A 388 28.29 0.41 5.20
C TYR A 388 27.39 -0.38 6.16
N ALA A 389 28.00 -1.03 7.17
CA ALA A 389 27.28 -1.80 8.19
C ALA A 389 26.27 -1.00 9.03
N CYS A 390 26.45 0.33 9.16
CA CYS A 390 25.53 1.22 9.87
C CYS A 390 24.40 1.79 9.00
N GLN A 391 24.34 1.44 7.71
CA GLN A 391 23.39 2.02 6.76
C GLN A 391 21.97 1.47 6.98
N ARG A 392 20.98 2.36 7.12
CA ARG A 392 19.56 1.98 7.23
C ARG A 392 18.95 1.79 5.84
N ASN A 393 18.10 0.77 5.69
CA ASN A 393 17.40 0.45 4.44
C ASN A 393 15.87 0.53 4.61
N PHE A 394 15.23 1.28 3.72
CA PHE A 394 13.80 1.55 3.74
C PHE A 394 13.16 1.16 2.41
N VAL A 395 11.95 0.64 2.47
CA VAL A 395 11.09 0.50 1.31
C VAL A 395 9.80 1.27 1.52
N LEU A 396 9.36 1.99 0.50
CA LEU A 396 8.08 2.67 0.44
C LEU A 396 7.25 2.03 -0.68
N LEU A 397 6.34 1.13 -0.30
CA LEU A 397 5.45 0.42 -1.22
C LEU A 397 4.15 1.18 -1.40
N SER A 398 3.77 1.50 -2.64
CA SER A 398 2.50 2.15 -2.97
C SER A 398 1.60 1.23 -3.78
N THR A 399 0.29 1.30 -3.57
CA THR A 399 -0.76 0.55 -4.29
C THR A 399 -2.13 1.18 -4.08
N ASP A 400 -3.11 0.87 -4.94
CA ASP A 400 -4.51 1.24 -4.69
C ASP A 400 -5.24 0.35 -3.67
N GLY A 401 -4.62 -0.74 -3.22
CA GLY A 401 -4.97 -1.44 -1.98
C GLY A 401 -5.23 -2.94 -2.11
N TYR A 402 -5.42 -3.45 -3.31
CA TYR A 402 -5.76 -4.86 -3.55
C TYR A 402 -4.56 -5.62 -4.13
N TRP A 403 -3.96 -6.51 -3.34
CA TRP A 403 -2.95 -7.47 -3.82
C TRP A 403 -3.58 -8.85 -4.04
N ASN A 404 -3.03 -9.67 -4.94
CA ASN A 404 -3.63 -10.96 -5.33
C ASN A 404 -2.59 -12.10 -5.33
N LYS A 405 -2.84 -13.21 -4.62
CA LYS A 405 -2.07 -14.45 -4.82
C LYS A 405 -2.32 -15.07 -6.19
N GLY A 406 -1.28 -15.68 -6.76
CA GLY A 406 -1.38 -16.53 -7.95
C GLY A 406 -2.47 -17.59 -7.81
N GLY A 407 -3.36 -17.68 -8.81
CA GLY A 407 -4.53 -18.57 -8.80
C GLY A 407 -5.86 -17.82 -8.93
N SER A 408 -5.93 -16.55 -8.53
CA SER A 408 -7.07 -15.67 -8.85
C SER A 408 -7.00 -15.19 -10.30
N PRO A 409 -8.15 -14.96 -10.99
CA PRO A 409 -8.16 -14.39 -12.34
C PRO A 409 -7.45 -13.02 -12.37
N GLY A 410 -6.35 -12.92 -13.12
CA GLY A 410 -5.51 -11.70 -13.19
C GLY A 410 -4.35 -11.62 -12.20
N ALA A 411 -4.10 -12.67 -11.39
CA ALA A 411 -2.94 -12.70 -10.49
C ALA A 411 -1.64 -13.09 -11.21
N THR A 412 -0.54 -12.36 -10.93
CA THR A 412 0.77 -12.51 -11.59
C THR A 412 1.84 -13.19 -10.72
N GLU A 413 1.57 -13.43 -9.43
CA GLU A 413 2.54 -14.06 -8.53
C GLU A 413 2.74 -15.55 -8.84
N GLY A 414 3.85 -15.87 -9.49
CA GLY A 414 4.32 -17.23 -9.75
C GLY A 414 5.49 -17.64 -8.84
N ASN A 415 5.94 -18.89 -8.94
CA ASN A 415 6.91 -19.49 -8.02
C ASN A 415 8.23 -18.70 -7.84
N SER A 416 8.67 -17.95 -8.85
CA SER A 416 9.91 -17.14 -8.79
C SER A 416 9.69 -15.67 -8.41
N TYR A 417 8.44 -15.20 -8.32
CA TYR A 417 8.09 -13.82 -7.99
C TYR A 417 6.87 -13.80 -7.04
N THR A 418 7.16 -14.10 -5.79
CA THR A 418 6.19 -14.27 -4.70
C THR A 418 6.87 -13.93 -3.36
N ALA A 419 6.16 -14.14 -2.26
CA ALA A 419 6.64 -14.00 -0.89
C ALA A 419 7.81 -14.98 -0.57
N LEU A 420 9.02 -14.61 -0.96
CA LEU A 420 10.23 -15.42 -0.81
C LEU A 420 11.18 -14.86 0.24
N ASP A 421 11.89 -15.76 0.91
CA ASP A 421 12.98 -15.48 1.85
C ASP A 421 14.30 -15.15 1.10
N LEU A 422 15.40 -14.96 1.84
CA LEU A 422 16.71 -14.68 1.24
C LEU A 422 17.19 -15.81 0.29
N ASP A 423 16.97 -17.05 0.69
CA ASP A 423 17.45 -18.25 -0.01
C ASP A 423 16.54 -18.65 -1.19
N GLY A 424 15.33 -18.10 -1.26
CA GLY A 424 14.34 -18.33 -2.32
C GLY A 424 13.25 -19.34 -1.99
N ASN A 425 13.05 -19.69 -0.71
CA ASN A 425 11.90 -20.45 -0.24
C ASN A 425 10.75 -19.51 0.14
N ASN A 426 9.56 -20.07 0.37
CA ASN A 426 8.42 -19.32 0.90
C ASN A 426 8.73 -18.78 2.32
N VAL A 427 8.42 -17.51 2.61
CA VAL A 427 8.69 -16.88 3.92
C VAL A 427 7.98 -17.55 5.11
N GLY A 428 6.87 -18.27 4.88
CA GLY A 428 6.07 -18.87 5.94
C GLY A 428 5.22 -17.85 6.71
N ASN A 429 4.76 -18.22 7.90
CA ASN A 429 4.20 -17.25 8.86
C ASN A 429 5.35 -16.71 9.73
N GLN A 430 5.35 -15.41 9.97
CA GLN A 430 6.41 -14.68 10.65
C GLN A 430 5.94 -13.90 11.88
N ASP A 431 4.65 -13.84 12.20
CA ASP A 431 4.10 -13.04 13.30
C ASP A 431 3.14 -13.79 14.25
N SER A 432 2.89 -15.09 14.02
CA SER A 432 2.09 -15.99 14.89
C SER A 432 2.54 -16.08 16.35
N THR A 433 3.73 -15.59 16.68
CA THR A 433 4.29 -15.54 18.04
C THR A 433 4.81 -14.17 18.45
N GLU A 434 4.57 -13.12 17.67
CA GLU A 434 4.97 -11.75 18.02
C GLU A 434 4.13 -11.19 19.18
N ALA A 435 4.60 -10.08 19.77
CA ALA A 435 3.77 -9.26 20.65
C ALA A 435 2.71 -8.48 19.86
N ARG A 436 1.57 -8.16 20.48
CA ARG A 436 0.62 -7.20 19.91
C ARG A 436 1.25 -5.80 19.81
N PRO A 437 0.93 -4.99 18.78
CA PRO A 437 -0.07 -5.23 17.74
C PRO A 437 0.44 -5.99 16.50
N LEU A 438 1.58 -6.69 16.54
CA LEU A 438 2.09 -7.42 15.37
C LEU A 438 1.43 -8.79 15.18
N PHE A 439 1.04 -9.43 16.28
CA PHE A 439 0.41 -10.74 16.28
C PHE A 439 -0.87 -10.80 15.41
N ASP A 440 -0.86 -11.70 14.42
CA ASP A 440 -1.94 -11.91 13.44
C ASP A 440 -3.16 -12.68 13.98
N GLY A 441 -3.09 -13.19 15.22
CA GLY A 441 -4.14 -14.00 15.82
C GLY A 441 -4.04 -15.49 15.53
N THR A 442 -2.94 -15.99 14.97
CA THR A 442 -2.70 -17.42 14.77
C THR A 442 -2.90 -18.20 16.06
N THR A 443 -3.76 -19.21 16.00
CA THR A 443 -4.00 -20.17 17.07
C THR A 443 -3.67 -21.56 16.56
N THR A 444 -2.67 -22.20 17.17
CA THR A 444 -2.25 -23.57 16.86
C THR A 444 -2.88 -24.53 17.86
N THR A 445 -3.68 -25.47 17.38
CA THR A 445 -4.38 -26.46 18.21
C THR A 445 -3.98 -27.87 17.78
N THR A 446 -3.31 -28.61 18.67
CA THR A 446 -2.87 -29.98 18.40
C THR A 446 -3.88 -30.99 18.94
N THR A 447 -4.58 -31.66 18.03
CA THR A 447 -5.49 -32.75 18.38
C THR A 447 -4.70 -34.07 18.41
N TYR A 448 -4.50 -34.60 19.60
CA TYR A 448 -3.98 -35.96 19.81
C TYR A 448 -5.14 -36.95 19.69
N SER A 449 -4.89 -38.09 19.04
CA SER A 449 -5.88 -39.16 18.83
C SER A 449 -5.31 -40.51 19.28
N ARG A 450 -6.15 -41.34 19.90
CA ARG A 450 -5.84 -42.74 20.24
C ARG A 450 -7.12 -43.58 20.31
N THR A 451 -6.98 -44.88 20.19
CA THR A 451 -8.08 -45.82 20.46
C THR A 451 -7.85 -46.52 21.80
N ALA A 452 -8.84 -46.47 22.69
CA ALA A 452 -8.89 -47.28 23.91
C ALA A 452 -9.58 -48.61 23.62
N TYR A 453 -8.92 -49.72 23.94
CA TYR A 453 -9.43 -51.09 23.74
C TYR A 453 -9.70 -51.75 25.09
N GLN A 454 -10.89 -52.33 25.24
CA GLN A 454 -11.18 -53.22 26.37
C GLN A 454 -10.71 -54.65 26.01
N VAL A 455 -9.71 -55.14 26.72
CA VAL A 455 -9.17 -56.50 26.55
C VAL A 455 -9.66 -57.43 27.66
N GLY A 456 -10.19 -58.58 27.26
CA GLY A 456 -10.73 -59.60 28.16
C GLY A 456 -10.00 -60.94 28.02
N THR A 457 -10.29 -61.84 28.96
CA THR A 457 -9.74 -63.21 28.94
C THR A 457 -10.23 -63.99 27.71
N ARG A 458 -9.38 -64.87 27.17
CA ARG A 458 -9.69 -65.73 26.01
C ARG A 458 -11.02 -66.49 26.22
N GLY A 459 -12.02 -66.21 25.37
CA GLY A 459 -13.37 -66.80 25.46
C GLY A 459 -14.44 -65.90 26.09
N ALA A 460 -14.07 -64.75 26.67
CA ALA A 460 -15.03 -63.74 27.14
C ALA A 460 -15.47 -62.84 25.97
N ASN A 461 -16.58 -63.18 25.32
CA ASN A 461 -17.10 -62.40 24.20
C ASN A 461 -17.63 -61.02 24.66
N SER A 462 -16.92 -59.94 24.35
CA SER A 462 -17.47 -58.58 24.49
C SER A 462 -18.27 -58.11 23.27
N CYS A 463 -18.14 -58.80 22.13
CA CYS A 463 -18.75 -58.46 20.84
C CYS A 463 -19.26 -59.72 20.10
N ASN A 464 -20.48 -60.19 20.42
CA ASN A 464 -21.07 -61.40 19.83
C ASN A 464 -21.51 -61.22 18.36
N ASN A 465 -20.72 -61.71 17.38
CA ASN A 465 -21.27 -62.26 16.14
C ASN A 465 -20.42 -63.38 15.51
N ASN A 466 -21.08 -64.41 14.97
CA ASN A 466 -20.51 -65.74 14.73
C ASN A 466 -19.49 -65.87 13.56
N ASN A 467 -19.11 -64.78 12.90
CA ASN A 467 -18.32 -64.81 11.65
C ASN A 467 -16.90 -64.18 11.76
N SER A 468 -16.39 -63.90 12.97
CA SER A 468 -14.97 -63.57 13.17
C SER A 468 -14.53 -63.91 14.60
N PRO A 469 -13.45 -64.69 14.80
CA PRO A 469 -13.12 -65.22 16.13
C PRO A 469 -12.56 -64.20 17.13
N TYR A 470 -12.15 -63.00 16.70
CA TYR A 470 -11.53 -61.98 17.57
C TYR A 470 -12.06 -60.58 17.26
N LYS A 471 -12.95 -60.06 18.12
CA LYS A 471 -13.40 -58.67 18.12
C LYS A 471 -13.30 -58.07 19.51
N VAL A 472 -12.84 -56.83 19.59
CA VAL A 472 -12.67 -56.07 20.84
C VAL A 472 -13.53 -54.82 20.80
N ARG A 473 -13.93 -54.32 21.98
CA ARG A 473 -14.60 -53.03 22.11
C ARG A 473 -13.56 -51.93 22.07
N ALA A 474 -13.80 -50.96 21.19
CA ALA A 474 -12.93 -49.84 20.91
C ALA A 474 -13.70 -48.53 21.02
N THR A 475 -13.12 -47.57 21.73
CA THR A 475 -13.57 -46.18 21.79
C THR A 475 -12.42 -45.30 21.33
N ASP A 476 -12.62 -44.54 20.25
CA ASP A 476 -11.66 -43.51 19.87
C ASP A 476 -11.77 -42.33 20.84
N GLN A 477 -10.62 -41.81 21.23
CA GLN A 477 -10.51 -40.64 22.09
C GLN A 477 -9.65 -39.59 21.38
N THR A 478 -10.04 -38.33 21.54
CA THR A 478 -9.25 -37.16 21.14
C THR A 478 -8.88 -36.32 22.35
N SER A 479 -7.74 -35.65 22.31
CA SER A 479 -7.34 -34.66 23.32
C SER A 479 -6.78 -33.43 22.64
N THR A 480 -7.23 -32.26 23.07
CA THR A 480 -6.77 -30.97 22.57
C THR A 480 -5.58 -30.50 23.41
N ASP A 481 -4.45 -30.19 22.76
CA ASP A 481 -3.22 -29.67 23.37
C ASP A 481 -2.72 -30.51 24.56
N ASN A 482 -2.90 -31.84 24.44
CA ASN A 482 -2.55 -32.85 25.44
C ASN A 482 -3.17 -32.61 26.83
N SER A 483 -4.35 -31.98 26.87
CA SER A 483 -5.13 -31.76 28.09
C SER A 483 -6.00 -32.99 28.42
N THR A 484 -7.33 -32.86 28.39
CA THR A 484 -8.26 -33.94 28.73
C THR A 484 -8.58 -34.77 27.49
N TRP A 485 -8.62 -36.10 27.66
CA TRP A 485 -9.06 -37.03 26.61
C TRP A 485 -10.58 -37.17 26.62
N THR A 486 -11.22 -36.91 25.48
CA THR A 486 -12.68 -36.97 25.29
C THR A 486 -13.05 -38.08 24.29
N PRO A 487 -14.09 -38.89 24.55
CA PRO A 487 -14.80 -39.01 25.83
C PRO A 487 -13.85 -39.46 26.96
N GLU A 488 -14.11 -38.98 28.18
CA GLU A 488 -13.35 -39.39 29.37
C GLU A 488 -13.40 -40.91 29.53
N ALA A 489 -12.33 -41.49 30.05
CA ALA A 489 -12.05 -42.93 30.01
C ALA A 489 -12.91 -43.78 30.97
N ALA A 490 -14.23 -43.72 30.85
CA ALA A 490 -15.05 -44.90 31.11
C ALA A 490 -14.58 -46.00 30.14
N ALA A 491 -14.22 -47.17 30.66
CA ALA A 491 -13.87 -48.33 29.84
C ALA A 491 -14.94 -48.55 28.76
N PRO A 492 -14.59 -48.92 27.51
CA PRO A 492 -15.56 -49.16 26.43
C PRO A 492 -16.66 -50.15 26.85
N SER A 493 -17.77 -49.61 27.34
CA SER A 493 -18.80 -50.42 27.99
C SER A 493 -19.58 -51.24 26.97
N ASN A 494 -20.44 -52.13 27.46
CA ASN A 494 -21.40 -52.84 26.61
C ASN A 494 -22.27 -51.88 25.75
N ASN A 495 -22.43 -50.62 26.17
CA ASN A 495 -23.32 -49.65 25.55
C ASN A 495 -22.62 -48.53 24.75
N ASN A 496 -21.34 -48.22 25.00
CA ASN A 496 -20.67 -47.03 24.42
C ASN A 496 -19.49 -47.32 23.47
N GLY A 497 -19.04 -48.57 23.33
CA GLY A 497 -17.88 -48.94 22.49
C GLY A 497 -18.28 -49.57 21.14
N THR A 498 -17.51 -49.30 20.08
CA THR A 498 -17.67 -49.95 18.76
C THR A 498 -16.92 -51.29 18.70
N CYS A 499 -17.49 -52.31 18.04
CA CYS A 499 -16.85 -53.61 17.89
C CYS A 499 -15.93 -53.65 16.67
N ARG A 500 -14.61 -53.67 16.90
CA ARG A 500 -13.58 -53.72 15.83
C ARG A 500 -12.92 -55.09 15.79
N ALA A 501 -12.42 -55.49 14.62
CA ALA A 501 -11.58 -56.69 14.49
C ALA A 501 -10.29 -56.48 15.30
N GLY A 502 -9.91 -57.48 16.09
CA GLY A 502 -8.72 -57.45 16.94
C GLY A 502 -7.73 -58.55 16.57
N THR A 503 -6.46 -58.36 16.93
CA THR A 503 -5.42 -59.37 16.88
C THR A 503 -5.17 -59.96 18.27
N TYR A 504 -4.63 -61.17 18.32
CA TYR A 504 -4.11 -61.79 19.55
C TYR A 504 -2.60 -61.98 19.41
N VAL A 505 -1.86 -61.76 20.48
CA VAL A 505 -0.42 -62.06 20.55
C VAL A 505 -0.24 -63.30 21.42
N LEU A 506 0.47 -64.31 20.90
CA LEU A 506 0.88 -65.47 21.69
C LEU A 506 2.20 -65.18 22.40
N PRO A 507 2.43 -65.68 23.63
CA PRO A 507 3.74 -65.63 24.25
C PRO A 507 4.76 -66.40 23.38
N GLY A 508 5.81 -65.73 22.92
CA GLY A 508 6.98 -66.38 22.31
C GLY A 508 7.40 -65.93 20.91
N THR A 509 6.64 -65.10 20.19
CA THR A 509 7.05 -64.60 18.85
C THR A 509 6.92 -63.08 18.68
N SER A 510 8.02 -62.48 18.23
CA SER A 510 8.11 -61.11 17.68
C SER A 510 7.52 -61.09 16.26
N PRO A 511 6.96 -59.98 15.72
CA PRO A 511 7.16 -58.59 16.17
C PRO A 511 5.91 -57.73 16.46
N GLN A 512 6.13 -56.70 17.29
CA GLN A 512 5.40 -55.43 17.34
C GLN A 512 3.85 -55.48 17.47
N VAL A 513 3.36 -55.86 18.66
CA VAL A 513 2.26 -55.13 19.32
C VAL A 513 2.57 -55.03 20.81
N THR A 514 2.86 -53.84 21.32
CA THR A 514 3.11 -53.60 22.75
C THR A 514 1.79 -53.48 23.53
N ALA A 515 1.13 -54.62 23.75
CA ALA A 515 0.10 -54.76 24.79
C ALA A 515 0.73 -55.52 25.97
N ALA A 516 0.70 -54.93 27.17
CA ALA A 516 1.50 -55.40 28.29
C ALA A 516 1.15 -56.83 28.74
N SER A 517 2.18 -57.63 29.01
CA SER A 517 2.05 -59.01 29.48
C SER A 517 1.80 -59.10 30.98
N SER A 518 0.56 -58.87 31.40
CA SER A 518 0.00 -59.49 32.61
C SER A 518 -1.48 -59.80 32.39
N ALA A 519 -1.85 -61.08 32.55
CA ALA A 519 -3.19 -61.55 32.24
C ALA A 519 -4.21 -61.05 33.27
N GLY A 520 -5.01 -60.06 32.89
CA GLY A 520 -6.13 -59.52 33.64
C GLY A 520 -7.09 -58.77 32.72
N SER A 521 -8.36 -58.64 33.13
CA SER A 521 -9.32 -57.78 32.44
C SER A 521 -8.88 -56.32 32.57
N GLY A 522 -8.74 -55.60 31.46
CA GLY A 522 -8.12 -54.27 31.48
C GLY A 522 -8.34 -53.42 30.23
N ILE A 523 -7.77 -52.21 30.26
CA ILE A 523 -7.78 -51.26 29.13
C ILE A 523 -6.37 -51.12 28.60
N VAL A 524 -6.21 -51.19 27.29
CA VAL A 524 -4.95 -50.85 26.57
C VAL A 524 -5.22 -49.77 25.53
N TYR A 525 -4.21 -48.98 25.19
CA TYR A 525 -4.35 -47.87 24.24
C TYR A 525 -3.49 -48.11 23.00
N SER A 526 -3.94 -47.61 21.84
CA SER A 526 -3.09 -47.52 20.65
C SER A 526 -1.92 -46.57 20.87
N THR A 527 -0.94 -46.62 19.98
CA THR A 527 -0.03 -45.48 19.76
C THR A 527 -0.85 -44.20 19.59
N VAL A 528 -0.42 -43.12 20.23
CA VAL A 528 -1.01 -41.79 20.05
C VAL A 528 -0.53 -41.23 18.71
N THR A 529 -1.47 -40.76 17.89
CA THR A 529 -1.19 -39.91 16.73
C THR A 529 -1.56 -38.47 17.05
N SER A 530 -1.04 -37.50 16.30
CA SER A 530 -1.38 -36.08 16.46
C SER A 530 -1.59 -35.40 15.12
N THR A 531 -2.62 -34.56 15.04
CA THR A 531 -2.88 -33.66 13.92
C THR A 531 -2.95 -32.24 14.46
N THR A 532 -2.08 -31.36 13.96
CA THR A 532 -2.05 -29.94 14.34
C THR A 532 -2.86 -29.14 13.34
N ASN A 533 -3.87 -28.43 13.85
CA ASN A 533 -4.71 -27.51 13.07
C ASN A 533 -4.33 -26.08 13.45
N THR A 534 -4.01 -25.25 12.46
CA THR A 534 -3.80 -23.80 12.63
C THR A 534 -5.06 -23.05 12.18
N THR A 535 -5.52 -22.11 12.99
CA THR A 535 -6.71 -21.29 12.72
C THR A 535 -6.47 -19.84 13.16
N GLY A 536 -7.02 -18.88 12.42
CA GLY A 536 -6.60 -17.49 12.54
C GLY A 536 -5.20 -17.28 11.97
N GLY A 537 -4.84 -16.01 11.76
CA GLY A 537 -3.57 -15.65 11.14
C GLY A 537 -3.43 -16.07 9.67
N SER A 538 -2.31 -15.71 9.06
CA SER A 538 -2.01 -15.99 7.65
C SER A 538 -0.58 -16.49 7.47
N SER A 539 -0.26 -17.01 6.28
CA SER A 539 1.11 -17.43 5.98
C SER A 539 1.47 -16.98 4.58
N ASN A 540 2.67 -16.42 4.44
CA ASN A 540 3.11 -15.73 3.24
C ASN A 540 2.21 -14.54 2.90
N SER A 541 1.71 -13.78 3.89
CA SER A 541 1.05 -12.49 3.67
C SER A 541 2.06 -11.40 3.28
N LEU A 542 1.58 -10.19 2.97
CA LEU A 542 2.48 -9.04 2.83
C LEU A 542 3.09 -8.67 4.19
N ALA A 543 2.33 -8.85 5.28
CA ALA A 543 2.82 -8.67 6.64
C ALA A 543 3.91 -9.67 7.04
N ASP A 544 3.85 -10.92 6.58
CA ASP A 544 4.90 -11.92 6.77
C ASP A 544 6.21 -11.52 6.07
N VAL A 545 6.10 -11.05 4.82
CA VAL A 545 7.28 -10.58 4.05
C VAL A 545 7.93 -9.40 4.76
N ALA A 546 7.16 -8.41 5.20
CA ALA A 546 7.68 -7.26 5.95
C ALA A 546 8.32 -7.68 7.29
N ALA A 547 7.71 -8.61 8.02
CA ALA A 547 8.26 -9.14 9.27
C ALA A 547 9.58 -9.90 9.04
N TYR A 548 9.65 -10.77 8.02
CA TYR A 548 10.85 -11.55 7.70
C TYR A 548 12.06 -10.64 7.43
N TYR A 549 11.89 -9.65 6.54
CA TYR A 549 12.98 -8.75 6.14
C TYR A 549 13.33 -7.69 7.20
N TYR A 550 12.49 -7.52 8.23
CA TYR A 550 12.84 -6.74 9.42
C TYR A 550 13.64 -7.58 10.43
N LYS A 551 13.21 -8.82 10.72
CA LYS A 551 13.82 -9.68 11.74
C LYS A 551 15.13 -10.34 11.30
N THR A 552 15.28 -10.61 10.01
CA THR A 552 16.42 -11.34 9.46
C THR A 552 17.59 -10.39 9.19
N ASP A 553 18.80 -10.79 9.60
CA ASP A 553 20.03 -10.12 9.15
C ASP A 553 20.30 -10.42 7.67
N LEU A 554 20.01 -9.42 6.85
CA LEU A 554 20.17 -9.43 5.40
C LEU A 554 21.63 -9.53 4.97
N ARG A 555 22.57 -9.14 5.84
CA ARG A 555 24.00 -9.12 5.56
C ARG A 555 24.78 -10.03 6.50
N SER A 556 24.17 -11.07 7.04
CA SER A 556 24.86 -12.13 7.82
C SER A 556 25.94 -12.89 7.02
N THR A 557 25.83 -12.87 5.68
CA THR A 557 26.84 -13.37 4.74
C THR A 557 26.92 -12.48 3.51
N ASN A 558 28.06 -12.54 2.80
CA ASN A 558 28.51 -11.57 1.79
C ASN A 558 28.94 -10.21 2.39
N CYS A 559 29.86 -10.28 3.37
CA CYS A 559 30.32 -9.14 4.18
C CYS A 559 31.09 -8.04 3.45
N THR A 560 31.59 -8.28 2.24
CA THR A 560 32.40 -7.29 1.53
C THR A 560 31.53 -6.52 0.55
N SER A 561 31.50 -5.18 0.67
CA SER A 561 30.98 -4.30 -0.38
C SER A 561 32.02 -3.28 -0.78
N THR A 562 32.21 -3.08 -2.08
CA THR A 562 33.08 -2.04 -2.66
C THR A 562 32.29 -0.87 -3.25
N SER A 563 30.97 -0.89 -3.11
CA SER A 563 30.02 0.12 -3.62
C SER A 563 30.19 1.54 -3.05
N SER A 564 31.00 1.71 -1.99
CA SER A 564 31.42 3.02 -1.45
C SER A 564 32.61 3.64 -2.20
N GLY A 565 33.20 2.91 -3.15
CA GLY A 565 34.52 3.22 -3.74
C GLY A 565 35.70 2.64 -2.94
N THR A 566 35.44 2.08 -1.75
CA THR A 566 36.42 1.37 -0.92
C THR A 566 35.83 0.05 -0.40
N SER A 567 36.69 -0.92 -0.06
CA SER A 567 36.24 -2.19 0.53
C SER A 567 35.77 -1.96 1.96
N GLN A 568 34.49 -2.21 2.22
CA GLN A 568 33.84 -2.06 3.52
C GLN A 568 33.34 -3.42 4.03
N ASN A 569 33.40 -3.63 5.34
CA ASN A 569 32.66 -4.71 6.00
C ASN A 569 31.24 -4.23 6.29
N VAL A 570 30.24 -4.98 5.82
CA VAL A 570 28.80 -4.67 5.97
C VAL A 570 28.04 -5.67 6.85
N CYS A 571 28.75 -6.64 7.47
CA CYS A 571 28.19 -7.67 8.37
C CYS A 571 28.08 -7.24 9.84
N SER A 572 28.52 -6.05 10.24
CA SER A 572 28.53 -5.65 11.66
C SER A 572 27.16 -5.11 12.12
N ASP A 573 26.66 -5.57 13.26
CA ASP A 573 25.37 -5.15 13.84
C ASP A 573 25.42 -3.76 14.50
N ILE A 574 25.62 -2.74 13.65
CA ILE A 574 25.78 -1.33 14.03
C ILE A 574 24.79 -0.40 13.33
N VAL A 575 23.66 -0.92 12.84
CA VAL A 575 22.55 -0.09 12.35
C VAL A 575 21.98 0.74 13.50
N PRO A 576 21.85 2.07 13.35
CA PRO A 576 21.27 2.93 14.38
C PRO A 576 19.77 2.67 14.58
N THR A 577 19.39 2.37 15.81
CA THR A 577 17.99 2.21 16.24
C THR A 577 17.27 3.55 16.37
N SER A 578 15.98 3.62 16.06
CA SER A 578 15.13 4.78 16.38
C SER A 578 13.64 4.45 16.41
N GLY A 579 12.93 5.04 17.38
CA GLY A 579 11.49 4.90 17.53
C GLY A 579 11.05 3.45 17.68
N ARG A 580 10.31 2.94 16.68
CA ARG A 580 9.83 1.54 16.62
C ARG A 580 10.81 0.58 15.95
N ASP A 581 11.87 1.10 15.34
CA ASP A 581 12.96 0.29 14.81
C ASP A 581 14.08 0.15 15.87
N THR A 582 14.18 -1.05 16.45
CA THR A 582 15.18 -1.40 17.47
C THR A 582 16.19 -2.43 16.97
N ALA A 583 16.22 -2.73 15.67
CA ALA A 583 17.10 -3.72 15.08
C ALA A 583 18.48 -3.10 14.81
N ARG A 584 19.54 -3.84 15.17
CA ARG A 584 20.94 -3.42 14.96
C ARG A 584 21.62 -4.12 13.80
N HIS A 585 21.10 -5.28 13.40
CA HIS A 585 21.51 -5.98 12.19
C HIS A 585 21.05 -5.27 10.92
N GLN A 586 21.63 -5.63 9.79
CA GLN A 586 21.21 -5.11 8.49
C GLN A 586 19.81 -5.65 8.16
N HIS A 587 18.82 -4.76 8.08
CA HIS A 587 17.41 -5.10 7.89
C HIS A 587 16.71 -4.11 6.95
N MET A 588 15.45 -4.39 6.61
CA MET A 588 14.57 -3.52 5.83
C MET A 588 13.40 -3.02 6.69
N THR A 589 13.27 -1.70 6.84
CA THR A 589 12.07 -1.07 7.42
C THR A 589 11.05 -0.79 6.30
N THR A 590 9.79 -1.22 6.49
CA THR A 590 8.73 -1.16 5.46
C THR A 590 7.68 -0.10 5.76
N PHE A 591 7.50 0.84 4.84
CA PHE A 591 6.40 1.80 4.80
C PHE A 591 5.46 1.45 3.64
N THR A 592 4.16 1.72 3.82
CA THR A 592 3.14 1.39 2.83
C THR A 592 2.18 2.56 2.58
N ILE A 593 1.73 2.72 1.34
CA ILE A 593 0.75 3.72 0.92
C ILE A 593 -0.39 3.03 0.17
N GLY A 594 -1.60 3.13 0.73
CA GLY A 594 -2.86 2.78 0.05
C GLY A 594 -3.54 4.02 -0.53
N LEU A 595 -4.30 3.87 -1.62
CA LEU A 595 -5.02 5.00 -2.22
C LEU A 595 -6.47 5.13 -1.73
N GLY A 596 -6.62 5.68 -0.53
CA GLY A 596 -7.89 6.27 -0.09
C GLY A 596 -9.02 5.29 0.26
N VAL A 597 -8.75 3.99 0.23
CA VAL A 597 -9.67 2.93 0.64
C VAL A 597 -9.25 2.45 2.04
N SER A 598 -10.22 2.27 2.96
CA SER A 598 -9.98 1.50 4.20
C SER A 598 -10.35 0.05 3.95
N GLY A 599 -9.71 -0.90 4.64
CA GLY A 599 -10.10 -2.31 4.59
C GLY A 599 -11.36 -2.59 5.41
N THR A 600 -11.36 -3.74 6.08
CA THR A 600 -12.39 -4.08 7.07
C THR A 600 -12.13 -3.39 8.42
N LEU A 601 -10.89 -3.01 8.70
CA LEU A 601 -10.55 -2.13 9.82
C LEU A 601 -10.72 -0.65 9.42
N THR A 602 -11.10 0.19 10.39
CA THR A 602 -11.22 1.63 10.15
C THR A 602 -9.86 2.28 10.39
N TYR A 603 -9.27 2.83 9.33
CA TYR A 603 -8.00 3.55 9.39
C TYR A 603 -8.19 5.01 9.83
N ASP A 604 -7.25 5.52 10.62
CA ASP A 604 -7.05 6.94 10.87
C ASP A 604 -5.57 7.27 10.66
N ARG A 605 -5.25 8.40 10.01
CA ARG A 605 -3.88 8.86 9.79
C ARG A 605 -3.03 9.00 11.05
N ASN A 606 -3.68 9.20 12.20
CA ASN A 606 -3.03 9.39 13.50
C ASN A 606 -2.97 8.12 14.35
N TYR A 607 -3.29 6.93 13.81
CA TYR A 607 -3.48 5.69 14.57
C TYR A 607 -2.40 5.35 15.62
N LEU A 608 -1.15 5.74 15.37
CA LEU A 608 -0.01 5.54 16.28
C LEU A 608 -0.09 6.35 17.59
N THR A 609 -0.88 7.42 17.63
CA THR A 609 -1.03 8.33 18.79
C THR A 609 -2.45 8.34 19.38
N GLN A 610 -3.36 7.52 18.84
CA GLN A 610 -4.75 7.44 19.29
C GLN A 610 -4.89 6.65 20.60
N THR A 611 -5.92 7.01 21.37
CA THR A 611 -6.34 6.31 22.60
C THR A 611 -7.56 5.40 22.40
N SER A 612 -8.12 5.36 21.18
CA SER A 612 -9.25 4.50 20.79
C SER A 612 -9.24 4.27 19.27
N GLY A 613 -9.91 3.20 18.81
CA GLY A 613 -10.01 2.83 17.40
C GLY A 613 -9.28 1.52 17.06
N SER A 614 -9.38 1.07 15.81
CA SER A 614 -8.99 -0.29 15.39
C SER A 614 -7.55 -0.68 15.76
N TYR A 615 -6.60 0.25 15.72
CA TYR A 615 -5.21 -0.03 16.11
C TYR A 615 -5.03 -0.23 17.62
N VAL A 616 -5.79 0.50 18.43
CA VAL A 616 -5.81 0.33 19.89
C VAL A 616 -6.49 -0.98 20.26
N ASP A 617 -7.52 -1.39 19.52
CA ASP A 617 -8.16 -2.70 19.68
C ASP A 617 -7.23 -3.87 19.32
N LEU A 618 -6.45 -3.75 18.24
CA LEU A 618 -5.40 -4.70 17.87
C LEU A 618 -4.29 -4.79 18.93
N THR A 619 -3.89 -3.65 19.48
CA THR A 619 -2.85 -3.54 20.53
C THR A 619 -3.32 -4.18 21.84
N ASN A 620 -4.54 -3.88 22.27
CA ASN A 620 -5.14 -4.43 23.48
C ASN A 620 -5.59 -5.90 23.33
N GLY A 621 -5.72 -6.38 22.09
CA GLY A 621 -6.16 -7.74 21.79
C GLY A 621 -7.66 -7.98 21.87
N THR A 622 -8.47 -6.91 21.81
CA THR A 622 -9.92 -7.01 21.62
C THR A 622 -10.27 -7.39 20.17
N THR A 623 -9.34 -7.22 19.23
CA THR A 623 -9.44 -7.60 17.81
C THR A 623 -8.11 -8.20 17.33
N ASN A 624 -8.16 -9.06 16.30
CA ASN A 624 -6.99 -9.58 15.57
C ASN A 624 -6.96 -8.98 14.17
N TRP A 625 -5.80 -9.01 13.51
CA TRP A 625 -5.71 -8.63 12.10
C TRP A 625 -6.64 -9.52 11.24
N PRO A 626 -7.42 -8.93 10.32
CA PRO A 626 -8.23 -9.69 9.39
C PRO A 626 -7.35 -10.59 8.52
N VAL A 627 -7.65 -11.88 8.50
CA VAL A 627 -6.87 -12.84 7.70
C VAL A 627 -7.13 -12.61 6.20
N PRO A 628 -6.13 -12.23 5.40
CA PRO A 628 -6.30 -12.03 3.96
C PRO A 628 -6.69 -13.33 3.24
N GLU A 629 -7.58 -13.23 2.26
CA GLU A 629 -7.92 -14.28 1.28
C GLU A 629 -8.44 -15.63 1.83
N THR A 630 -9.05 -15.70 3.02
CA THR A 630 -9.64 -16.99 3.50
C THR A 630 -10.82 -17.50 2.66
N ALA A 631 -11.34 -16.65 1.78
CA ALA A 631 -12.25 -16.93 0.68
C ALA A 631 -12.16 -15.74 -0.28
N ASN A 632 -12.57 -15.91 -1.54
CA ASN A 632 -12.78 -14.77 -2.44
C ASN A 632 -14.12 -14.10 -2.08
N ILE A 633 -14.04 -13.03 -1.29
CA ILE A 633 -15.20 -12.35 -0.71
C ILE A 633 -15.48 -11.07 -1.50
N SER A 634 -16.73 -10.94 -1.95
CA SER A 634 -17.26 -9.93 -2.89
C SER A 634 -16.81 -10.08 -4.35
N GLY A 635 -17.74 -9.78 -5.27
CA GLY A 635 -17.48 -9.87 -6.70
C GLY A 635 -16.80 -8.61 -7.24
N ASN A 636 -15.95 -8.77 -8.25
CA ASN A 636 -15.33 -7.72 -9.07
C ASN A 636 -14.37 -6.70 -8.40
N SER A 637 -14.42 -6.46 -7.08
CA SER A 637 -13.60 -5.41 -6.42
C SER A 637 -12.33 -5.88 -5.70
N GLY A 638 -12.17 -7.19 -5.44
CA GLY A 638 -11.05 -7.72 -4.66
C GLY A 638 -11.33 -7.80 -3.14
N ASP A 639 -10.41 -8.44 -2.41
CA ASP A 639 -10.58 -8.68 -0.96
C ASP A 639 -10.12 -7.47 -0.13
N ALA A 640 -11.06 -6.78 0.53
CA ALA A 640 -10.75 -5.62 1.37
C ALA A 640 -9.79 -5.91 2.54
N ARG A 641 -9.63 -7.18 2.94
CA ARG A 641 -8.66 -7.59 3.97
C ARG A 641 -7.21 -7.49 3.48
N ASN A 642 -7.00 -7.41 2.18
CA ASN A 642 -5.67 -7.21 1.59
C ASN A 642 -5.20 -5.76 1.78
N ILE A 643 -6.13 -4.82 2.00
CA ILE A 643 -5.85 -3.45 2.47
C ILE A 643 -5.46 -3.46 3.96
N ASP A 644 -6.11 -4.31 4.77
CA ASP A 644 -5.75 -4.48 6.19
C ASP A 644 -4.35 -5.12 6.32
N ASP A 645 -4.00 -6.11 5.49
CA ASP A 645 -2.65 -6.70 5.42
C ASP A 645 -1.59 -5.71 4.91
N LEU A 646 -1.94 -4.77 4.02
CA LEU A 646 -1.05 -3.66 3.63
C LEU A 646 -0.73 -2.72 4.80
N TRP A 647 -1.69 -2.49 5.71
CA TRP A 647 -1.45 -1.77 6.95
C TRP A 647 -0.60 -2.59 7.93
N HIS A 648 -0.97 -3.87 8.11
CA HIS A 648 -0.24 -4.82 8.95
C HIS A 648 1.23 -4.95 8.52
N ALA A 649 1.52 -4.96 7.22
CA ALA A 649 2.88 -4.98 6.67
C ALA A 649 3.73 -3.76 7.08
N ALA A 650 3.17 -2.56 7.13
CA ALA A 650 3.90 -1.40 7.67
C ALA A 650 4.15 -1.54 9.18
N VAL A 651 3.21 -2.10 9.94
CA VAL A 651 3.39 -2.34 11.38
C VAL A 651 4.48 -3.40 11.63
N ASN A 652 4.42 -4.50 10.88
CA ASN A 652 5.39 -5.61 10.95
C ASN A 652 6.79 -5.19 10.53
N GLY A 653 6.92 -4.42 9.45
CA GLY A 653 8.19 -3.83 9.02
C GLY A 653 8.60 -2.57 9.79
N ARG A 654 7.97 -2.28 10.95
CA ARG A 654 8.22 -1.14 11.86
C ARG A 654 8.09 0.28 11.28
N GLY A 655 7.65 0.43 10.03
CA GLY A 655 7.31 1.71 9.41
C GLY A 655 5.87 2.15 9.71
N GLN A 656 5.27 2.87 8.77
CA GLN A 656 3.93 3.47 8.91
C GLN A 656 3.12 3.28 7.62
N TYR A 657 1.82 2.97 7.80
CA TYR A 657 0.84 2.94 6.72
C TYR A 657 0.21 4.33 6.56
N TYR A 658 0.13 4.78 5.32
CA TYR A 658 -0.54 6.00 4.91
C TYR A 658 -1.68 5.67 3.95
N SER A 659 -2.85 6.29 4.14
CA SER A 659 -3.92 6.26 3.13
C SER A 659 -4.06 7.63 2.49
N ALA A 660 -3.81 7.73 1.19
CA ALA A 660 -3.78 8.99 0.45
C ALA A 660 -4.92 9.07 -0.59
N LEU A 661 -5.89 9.97 -0.36
CA LEU A 661 -6.98 10.25 -1.29
C LEU A 661 -6.58 11.24 -2.39
N ASN A 662 -5.44 11.93 -2.25
CA ASN A 662 -5.01 12.99 -3.17
C ASN A 662 -3.50 13.27 -3.05
N ALA A 663 -2.98 14.12 -3.95
CA ALA A 663 -1.56 14.44 -4.04
C ALA A 663 -0.99 15.15 -2.81
N THR A 664 -1.80 15.93 -2.09
CA THR A 664 -1.37 16.59 -0.85
C THR A 664 -1.14 15.56 0.26
N GLN A 665 -2.09 14.65 0.47
CA GLN A 665 -1.95 13.57 1.46
C GLN A 665 -0.81 12.60 1.13
N LEU A 666 -0.49 12.41 -0.15
CA LEU A 666 0.68 11.64 -0.56
C LEU A 666 1.99 12.40 -0.33
N ALA A 667 2.03 13.72 -0.57
CA ALA A 667 3.18 14.53 -0.17
C ALA A 667 3.37 14.54 1.35
N GLU A 668 2.29 14.58 2.14
CA GLU A 668 2.31 14.39 3.60
C GLU A 668 2.83 13.00 3.98
N ALA A 669 2.40 11.93 3.30
CA ALA A 669 2.89 10.57 3.53
C ALA A 669 4.39 10.45 3.28
N ILE A 670 4.89 10.94 2.14
CA ILE A 670 6.32 10.92 1.82
C ILE A 670 7.11 11.81 2.79
N SER A 671 6.59 12.98 3.17
CA SER A 671 7.18 13.83 4.21
C SER A 671 7.25 13.14 5.59
N GLY A 672 6.23 12.34 5.92
CA GLY A 672 6.21 11.51 7.13
C GLY A 672 7.27 10.41 7.11
N VAL A 673 7.42 9.71 5.97
CA VAL A 673 8.51 8.74 5.75
C VAL A 673 9.88 9.40 5.90
N VAL A 674 10.07 10.56 5.27
CA VAL A 674 11.31 11.36 5.36
C VAL A 674 11.60 11.77 6.80
N SER A 675 10.58 12.21 7.54
CA SER A 675 10.70 12.60 8.95
C SER A 675 11.10 11.41 9.83
N ALA A 676 10.50 10.24 9.62
CA ALA A 676 10.86 9.00 10.33
C ALA A 676 12.27 8.48 9.98
N ILE A 677 12.79 8.81 8.79
CA ILE A 677 14.19 8.58 8.41
C ILE A 677 15.12 9.61 9.11
N GLN A 678 14.70 10.88 9.21
CA GLN A 678 15.48 11.99 9.79
C GLN A 678 15.54 12.05 11.31
N GLU A 679 14.54 11.53 12.02
CA GLU A 679 14.48 11.49 13.50
C GLU A 679 15.76 10.90 14.13
N VAL A 680 16.41 9.99 13.39
CA VAL A 680 17.65 9.31 13.78
C VAL A 680 18.87 10.21 13.72
N THR A 681 18.95 11.08 12.71
CA THR A 681 20.03 12.07 12.56
C THR A 681 20.00 13.04 13.74
N GLY A 682 18.80 13.44 14.18
CA GLY A 682 18.59 14.25 15.39
C GLY A 682 18.96 13.53 16.69
N SER A 683 18.53 12.27 16.85
CA SER A 683 18.89 11.45 18.03
C SER A 683 20.39 11.20 18.14
N SER A 684 21.08 11.05 17.00
CA SER A 684 22.54 10.91 16.94
C SER A 684 23.27 12.25 17.18
N ALA A 685 22.69 13.38 16.76
CA ALA A 685 23.19 14.72 17.10
C ALA A 685 23.04 15.05 18.60
N ALA A 686 22.05 14.49 19.29
CA ALA A 686 21.95 14.60 20.75
C ALA A 686 23.11 13.88 21.45
N ALA A 687 23.52 12.70 20.96
CA ALA A 687 24.63 11.93 21.52
C ALA A 687 25.99 12.65 21.44
N THR A 688 26.19 13.56 20.47
CA THR A 688 27.41 14.38 20.35
C THR A 688 27.43 15.66 21.20
N THR A 689 26.38 15.97 21.97
CA THR A 689 26.33 17.18 22.83
C THR A 689 26.74 16.96 24.29
N SER A 690 27.07 15.72 24.70
CA SER A 690 27.29 15.37 26.12
C SER A 690 28.77 15.29 26.57
N THR A 691 29.64 16.20 26.13
CA THR A 691 30.95 16.43 26.79
C THR A 691 31.40 17.89 26.72
N LEU A 692 30.81 18.77 27.54
CA LEU A 692 31.41 20.07 27.85
C LEU A 692 30.87 20.68 29.16
N GLU A 693 31.47 20.32 30.28
CA GLU A 693 31.61 21.24 31.42
C GLU A 693 32.81 20.89 32.33
N LEU A 694 33.58 21.94 32.68
CA LEU A 694 34.60 22.04 33.74
C LEU A 694 35.85 21.11 33.56
N VAL A 695 37.09 21.62 33.53
CA VAL A 695 37.66 22.85 34.13
C VAL A 695 38.42 23.70 33.10
#